data_AF-A0A963WH24-F1
#
_entry.id   AF-A0A963WH24-F1
#
_cell.length_a   1.000
_cell.length_b   1.000
_cell.length_c   1.000
_cell.angle_alpha   90.00
_cell.angle_beta   90.00
_cell.angle_gamma   90.00
#
_symmetry.space_group_name_H-M   'P 1'
#
loop_
_entity.id
_entity.type
_entity.pdbx_description
1 polymer ?
#
loop_
_entity_poly.entity_id
_entity_poly.type
_entity_poly.pdbx_seq_one_letter_code
_entity_poly.pdbx_strand_id
1 'polypeptide(L)'
;MGFPEPQGLYDARNEHDSCGVGFVAHIKGEKSHAIVSQALEILKNLDHRGAVGADPLMGDGAGILIQMPDKLFRKWADAEGHKLPAPGDYAVAMCFLPQDEGSRDFVIKTFEKFIAKEGQKLIGWRDVPTTLDGLGRAVIESMPVIRQCFVERGDNCADQDAFERKILAIRKQTQNPLGAMAEKHGLPGLTEMYMPSFSSRTMVYKGLLLATQVGSFYDDLRDPECVSALGLVHQRFSTNTFPSWKLAHPYRFIAHNGEINTVRGNVNWMNARRRTMESDLLGADLDKMWPLIPHGQSDTACLDNALELLLAGGYSMAHAVMMLIPEAWAGNPLMDPKRRAFYEFHAALMEPWDGPAAVAFTDGRQIGATLDRNGLRPARFCVTDDDLVVMASESGVLPIKEDNIVRKWRLQPGKMLLIDFEQGRIIEDEEIKSQLANEEPYEKWLEQAQYMLHDLNVVEPELAQLPIETTSMLDRQQAFGYTQEDISRFLEPMAEKGDDPVGSMGTDTPIAVLSNRSRLLYDYFKQNFAQVTNPPIDPIREELVMSLVSMIGPRPNLLGHEAGSHKRLEVEQPILTNEDIAKIRSVEAALDGAFRTETIDITWDAATGAAGLEEAIKTICLSATEAVLADKNILILSDRAQCPERIPIPALLATAAIHHHLVRQGLRMQTGLVVETGEAREVQHFCVLAGYGAEAINPYVAFETLENIRVRKELPLSAKDVENNYIKAVGKGIRKVMSKMGISTYQSYCGAQIFDAVGLASDFIEKYFTGTATTIEGAGLQEIAEEAVRRHAAAYGDSPIYKNMLDVGGIYGLRLRGEEHAWTSLNIGNLQHAVRGNIPEKYREFAQSINDQSKRMLTIRGLMEFRKADKPLDVSEVEPASEIVKRFATGAMSFGSISREAHTTLALAMNRIGGKSNTGEGGEEVDRFTPLPNGDSMRSAIKQVASGRFGVTTEYLVNADDIQIKMSQGAKPGEGGQLPGQKVYPWVARTRHSTPGVGLISPPP
;
A
#
# COMPACT_ATOMS: atom_id res chain seq x y z
N MET A 1 25.93 6.90 4.60
CA MET A 1 24.99 7.00 5.74
C MET A 1 23.74 6.16 5.46
N GLY A 2 23.40 5.26 6.39
CA GLY A 2 22.09 4.60 6.41
C GLY A 2 21.02 5.52 7.00
N PHE A 3 19.78 5.03 7.07
CA PHE A 3 18.72 5.74 7.80
C PHE A 3 19.13 5.93 9.27
N PRO A 4 18.78 7.07 9.91
CA PRO A 4 18.90 7.17 11.34
C PRO A 4 18.05 6.09 12.03
N GLU A 5 18.48 5.66 13.21
CA GLU A 5 17.67 4.77 14.05
C GLU A 5 16.30 5.42 14.33
N PRO A 6 15.21 4.63 14.44
CA PRO A 6 13.91 5.16 14.78
C PRO A 6 13.97 6.04 16.05
N GLN A 7 13.52 7.29 15.92
CA GLN A 7 13.52 8.26 17.01
C GLN A 7 12.21 9.07 17.01
N GLY A 8 11.46 8.99 18.10
CA GLY A 8 10.17 9.66 18.20
C GLY A 8 9.16 9.07 17.20
N LEU A 9 8.63 9.91 16.30
CA LEU A 9 7.68 9.50 15.24
C LEU A 9 8.36 9.08 13.93
N TYR A 10 9.68 9.24 13.83
CA TYR A 10 10.41 8.88 12.63
C TYR A 10 10.67 7.37 12.57
N ASP A 11 10.36 6.77 11.42
CA ASP A 11 10.65 5.38 11.07
C ASP A 11 11.02 5.32 9.57
N ALA A 12 12.15 4.68 9.26
CA ALA A 12 12.68 4.55 7.90
C ALA A 12 11.74 3.80 6.93
N ARG A 13 10.71 3.11 7.43
CA ARG A 13 9.70 2.44 6.61
C ARG A 13 8.70 3.40 5.98
N ASN A 14 8.56 4.63 6.51
CA ASN A 14 7.60 5.64 6.02
C ASN A 14 8.17 6.52 4.91
N GLU A 15 9.17 6.00 4.22
CA GLU A 15 10.00 6.72 3.27
C GLU A 15 9.50 6.49 1.84
N HIS A 16 9.16 7.58 1.14
CA HIS A 16 8.50 7.56 -0.17
C HIS A 16 9.15 8.54 -1.15
N ASP A 17 9.10 8.19 -2.46
CA ASP A 17 9.74 8.93 -3.53
C ASP A 17 8.81 9.15 -4.75
N SER A 18 9.13 10.15 -5.57
CA SER A 18 8.46 10.47 -6.85
C SER A 18 9.45 11.20 -7.75
N CYS A 19 9.34 11.15 -9.08
CA CYS A 19 10.55 11.38 -9.91
C CYS A 19 10.34 11.96 -11.33
N GLY A 20 11.44 12.09 -12.07
CA GLY A 20 11.46 12.14 -13.53
C GLY A 20 12.20 10.91 -14.08
N VAL A 21 11.63 10.24 -15.09
CA VAL A 21 12.26 9.10 -15.78
C VAL A 21 12.31 9.37 -17.29
N GLY A 22 13.38 8.91 -17.94
CA GLY A 22 13.44 8.89 -19.40
C GLY A 22 14.58 8.03 -19.92
N PHE A 23 14.48 7.62 -21.17
CA PHE A 23 15.56 6.96 -21.88
C PHE A 23 15.65 7.45 -23.33
N VAL A 24 16.84 7.27 -23.89
CA VAL A 24 17.09 7.31 -25.34
C VAL A 24 17.73 5.99 -25.76
N ALA A 25 17.29 5.45 -26.89
CA ALA A 25 17.82 4.21 -27.42
C ALA A 25 17.84 4.23 -28.96
N HIS A 26 18.82 3.57 -29.55
CA HIS A 26 18.89 3.36 -30.99
C HIS A 26 18.31 1.97 -31.33
N ILE A 27 17.28 1.92 -32.18
CA ILE A 27 16.48 0.72 -32.43
C ILE A 27 17.35 -0.46 -32.91
N LYS A 28 18.33 -0.19 -33.80
CA LYS A 28 19.25 -1.20 -34.34
C LYS A 28 20.44 -1.56 -33.45
N GLY A 29 20.49 -1.05 -32.22
CA GLY A 29 21.58 -1.35 -31.29
C GLY A 29 22.93 -0.66 -31.62
N GLU A 30 22.94 0.40 -32.44
CA GLU A 30 24.17 1.13 -32.76
C GLU A 30 24.66 1.92 -31.54
N LYS A 31 25.88 1.60 -31.10
CA LYS A 31 26.48 2.21 -29.90
C LYS A 31 27.19 3.52 -30.26
N SER A 32 26.87 4.60 -29.56
CA SER A 32 27.57 5.87 -29.70
C SER A 32 27.68 6.62 -28.37
N HIS A 33 28.65 7.54 -28.29
CA HIS A 33 28.74 8.47 -27.16
C HIS A 33 27.64 9.54 -27.20
N ALA A 34 27.08 9.81 -28.39
CA ALA A 34 25.98 10.74 -28.56
C ALA A 34 24.74 10.30 -27.78
N ILE A 35 24.44 8.99 -27.73
CA ILE A 35 23.33 8.44 -26.94
C ILE A 35 23.54 8.68 -25.44
N VAL A 36 24.77 8.51 -24.93
CA VAL A 36 25.11 8.81 -23.53
C VAL A 36 24.93 10.30 -23.24
N SER A 37 25.42 11.17 -24.13
CA SER A 37 25.27 12.62 -24.00
C SER A 37 23.81 13.08 -24.04
N GLN A 38 23.00 12.51 -24.95
CA GLN A 38 21.58 12.79 -25.06
C GLN A 38 20.81 12.33 -23.81
N ALA A 39 21.16 11.16 -23.25
CA ALA A 39 20.54 10.67 -22.02
C ALA A 39 20.82 11.63 -20.83
N LEU A 40 22.04 12.14 -20.71
CA LEU A 40 22.38 13.14 -19.69
C LEU A 40 21.68 14.49 -19.92
N GLU A 41 21.44 14.88 -21.18
CA GLU A 41 20.65 16.08 -21.49
C GLU A 41 19.16 15.89 -21.15
N ILE A 42 18.59 14.70 -21.37
CA ILE A 42 17.23 14.36 -20.88
C ILE A 42 17.17 14.54 -19.37
N LEU A 43 18.15 14.00 -18.64
CA LEU A 43 18.21 14.09 -17.18
C LEU A 43 18.22 15.55 -16.71
N LYS A 44 19.03 16.41 -17.34
CA LYS A 44 19.09 17.85 -17.07
C LYS A 44 17.77 18.56 -17.36
N ASN A 45 17.05 18.17 -18.42
CA ASN A 45 15.76 18.77 -18.77
C ASN A 45 14.59 18.29 -17.91
N LEU A 46 14.84 17.34 -16.99
CA LEU A 46 13.88 16.89 -15.99
C LEU A 46 14.13 17.51 -14.60
N ASP A 47 15.08 18.44 -14.47
CA ASP A 47 15.50 19.02 -13.19
C ASP A 47 14.36 19.69 -12.40
N HIS A 48 13.37 20.27 -13.08
CA HIS A 48 12.19 20.86 -12.45
C HIS A 48 11.26 19.85 -11.77
N ARG A 49 11.49 18.54 -11.98
CA ARG A 49 10.81 17.44 -11.28
C ARG A 49 11.58 16.90 -10.08
N GLY A 50 12.80 17.40 -9.84
CA GLY A 50 13.59 17.11 -8.64
C GLY A 50 13.34 18.10 -7.50
N ALA A 51 13.69 17.69 -6.29
CA ALA A 51 13.79 18.59 -5.16
C ALA A 51 15.25 19.03 -5.00
N VAL A 52 15.44 20.25 -4.49
CA VAL A 52 16.71 20.64 -3.87
C VAL A 52 16.46 20.75 -2.37
N GLY A 53 17.38 20.21 -1.58
CA GLY A 53 17.32 20.31 -0.12
C GLY A 53 17.56 21.73 0.39
N ALA A 54 17.77 21.88 1.69
CA ALA A 54 18.19 23.16 2.29
C ALA A 54 19.54 23.66 1.73
N ASP A 55 20.41 22.74 1.31
CA ASP A 55 21.61 23.02 0.51
C ASP A 55 21.25 22.87 -0.98
N PRO A 56 21.33 23.94 -1.80
CA PRO A 56 21.01 23.86 -3.22
C PRO A 56 21.96 22.96 -4.02
N LEU A 57 23.10 22.56 -3.45
CA LEU A 57 24.05 21.61 -4.05
C LEU A 57 23.79 20.15 -3.64
N MET A 58 22.73 19.89 -2.87
CA MET A 58 22.31 18.56 -2.43
C MET A 58 20.96 18.21 -3.07
N GLY A 59 21.00 17.36 -4.10
CA GLY A 59 19.81 16.72 -4.68
C GLY A 59 19.54 15.35 -4.05
N ASP A 60 18.33 14.83 -4.22
CA ASP A 60 17.90 13.54 -3.62
C ASP A 60 18.46 12.30 -4.31
N GLY A 61 19.11 12.47 -5.46
CA GLY A 61 19.83 11.44 -6.21
C GLY A 61 19.47 11.39 -7.69
N ALA A 62 20.48 11.13 -8.51
CA ALA A 62 20.34 11.00 -9.96
C ALA A 62 21.33 9.98 -10.53
N GLY A 63 21.04 9.48 -11.73
CA GLY A 63 21.91 8.52 -12.37
C GLY A 63 21.50 8.14 -13.79
N ILE A 64 22.36 7.32 -14.39
CA ILE A 64 22.22 6.75 -15.72
C ILE A 64 22.57 5.25 -15.70
N LEU A 65 21.76 4.45 -16.39
CA LEU A 65 22.04 3.08 -16.76
C LEU A 65 22.38 3.05 -18.25
N ILE A 66 23.51 2.42 -18.57
CA ILE A 66 23.97 2.19 -19.95
C ILE A 66 24.31 0.71 -20.16
N GLN A 67 24.42 0.28 -21.41
CA GLN A 67 25.10 -0.98 -21.73
C GLN A 67 26.60 -0.91 -21.36
N MET A 68 27.21 -2.08 -21.15
CA MET A 68 28.62 -2.26 -20.85
C MET A 68 29.53 -1.49 -21.83
N PRO A 69 30.28 -0.45 -21.37
CA PRO A 69 31.15 0.36 -22.23
C PRO A 69 32.50 -0.35 -22.47
N ASP A 70 32.48 -1.46 -23.21
CA ASP A 70 33.63 -2.36 -23.42
C ASP A 70 34.90 -1.65 -23.91
N LYS A 71 34.77 -0.64 -24.80
CA LYS A 71 35.93 0.10 -25.32
C LYS A 71 36.67 0.86 -24.21
N LEU A 72 35.92 1.54 -23.34
CA LEU A 72 36.47 2.24 -22.17
C LEU A 72 37.21 1.26 -21.24
N PHE A 73 36.62 0.09 -20.99
CA PHE A 73 37.22 -0.89 -20.09
C PHE A 73 38.42 -1.62 -20.68
N ARG A 74 38.46 -1.87 -21.99
CA ARG A 74 39.66 -2.38 -22.66
C ARG A 74 40.82 -1.39 -22.57
N LYS A 75 40.54 -0.10 -22.81
CA LYS A 75 41.54 0.97 -22.66
C LYS A 75 42.15 0.98 -21.25
N TRP A 76 41.34 0.80 -20.21
CA TRP A 76 41.83 0.65 -18.83
C TRP A 76 42.62 -0.65 -18.63
N ALA A 77 42.08 -1.79 -19.06
CA ALA A 77 42.72 -3.09 -18.87
C ALA A 77 44.10 -3.16 -19.53
N ASP A 78 44.24 -2.63 -20.74
CA ASP A 78 45.51 -2.56 -21.46
C ASP A 78 46.54 -1.69 -20.71
N ALA A 79 46.09 -0.61 -20.07
CA ALA A 79 46.95 0.29 -19.29
C ALA A 79 47.47 -0.36 -17.98
N GLU A 80 46.63 -1.18 -17.33
CA GLU A 80 46.96 -1.87 -16.06
C GLU A 80 47.56 -3.28 -16.27
N GLY A 81 47.76 -3.71 -17.53
CA GLY A 81 48.32 -5.02 -17.84
C GLY A 81 47.36 -6.20 -17.62
N HIS A 82 46.06 -5.93 -17.62
CA HIS A 82 45.00 -6.94 -17.58
C HIS A 82 44.53 -7.33 -18.99
N LYS A 83 44.01 -8.54 -19.15
CA LYS A 83 43.38 -9.00 -20.40
C LYS A 83 41.91 -9.29 -20.17
N LEU A 84 41.03 -8.52 -20.81
CA LEU A 84 39.58 -8.76 -20.73
C LEU A 84 39.14 -9.82 -21.75
N PRO A 85 38.30 -10.79 -21.34
CA PRO A 85 37.57 -11.68 -22.23
C PRO A 85 36.71 -10.95 -23.28
N ALA A 86 36.05 -11.71 -24.15
CA ALA A 86 35.06 -11.14 -25.07
C ALA A 86 33.89 -10.50 -24.29
N PRO A 87 33.20 -9.49 -24.86
CA PRO A 87 32.00 -8.94 -24.24
C PRO A 87 30.98 -10.05 -23.97
N GLY A 88 30.42 -10.09 -22.75
CA GLY A 88 29.54 -11.17 -22.28
C GLY A 88 30.26 -12.31 -21.54
N ASP A 89 31.58 -12.44 -21.69
CA ASP A 89 32.42 -13.39 -20.94
C ASP A 89 33.12 -12.75 -19.72
N TYR A 90 32.86 -11.47 -19.48
CA TYR A 90 33.23 -10.80 -18.23
C TYR A 90 32.08 -9.93 -17.73
N ALA A 91 32.01 -9.80 -16.42
CA ALA A 91 31.07 -8.94 -15.71
C ALA A 91 31.83 -7.89 -14.92
N VAL A 92 31.16 -6.77 -14.65
CA VAL A 92 31.71 -5.70 -13.83
C VAL A 92 30.73 -5.41 -12.70
N ALA A 93 31.20 -5.48 -11.47
CA ALA A 93 30.48 -5.00 -10.29
C ALA A 93 30.84 -3.54 -10.04
N MET A 94 29.87 -2.64 -10.17
CA MET A 94 29.98 -1.30 -9.62
C MET A 94 29.77 -1.41 -8.11
N CYS A 95 30.73 -0.95 -7.31
CA CYS A 95 30.73 -1.10 -5.86
C CYS A 95 30.84 0.26 -5.18
N PHE A 96 29.87 0.55 -4.31
CA PHE A 96 29.98 1.56 -3.27
C PHE A 96 30.50 0.86 -2.02
N LEU A 97 31.75 1.14 -1.68
CA LEU A 97 32.45 0.54 -0.56
C LEU A 97 32.49 1.51 0.64
N PRO A 98 32.60 0.99 1.87
CA PRO A 98 32.76 1.81 3.06
C PRO A 98 33.99 2.73 2.97
N GLN A 99 33.88 3.93 3.56
CA GLN A 99 35.04 4.82 3.71
C GLN A 99 36.05 4.25 4.73
N ASP A 100 35.54 3.62 5.79
CA ASP A 100 36.36 2.91 6.78
C ASP A 100 37.15 1.78 6.14
N GLU A 101 38.47 1.82 6.30
CA GLU A 101 39.40 0.89 5.65
C GLU A 101 39.22 -0.55 6.14
N GLY A 102 38.99 -0.76 7.44
CA GLY A 102 38.78 -2.10 8.00
C GLY A 102 37.51 -2.76 7.45
N SER A 103 36.41 -2.01 7.42
CA SER A 103 35.15 -2.45 6.82
C SER A 103 35.30 -2.70 5.31
N ARG A 104 35.99 -1.81 4.60
CA ARG A 104 36.25 -1.94 3.16
C ARG A 104 37.04 -3.20 2.82
N ASP A 105 38.15 -3.45 3.51
CA ASP A 105 39.00 -4.61 3.29
C ASP A 105 38.26 -5.93 3.58
N PHE A 106 37.41 -5.93 4.61
CA PHE A 106 36.57 -7.08 4.94
C PHE A 106 35.58 -7.38 3.81
N VAL A 107 34.90 -6.35 3.29
CA VAL A 107 33.96 -6.49 2.18
C VAL A 107 34.68 -7.02 0.93
N ILE A 108 35.82 -6.43 0.55
CA ILE A 108 36.59 -6.83 -0.63
C ILE A 108 36.98 -8.31 -0.51
N LYS A 109 37.62 -8.71 0.60
CA LYS A 109 38.04 -10.11 0.81
C LYS A 109 36.87 -11.09 0.82
N THR A 110 35.74 -10.68 1.38
CA THR A 110 34.51 -11.49 1.40
C THR A 110 33.95 -11.67 -0.01
N PHE A 111 33.91 -10.60 -0.79
CA PHE A 111 33.44 -10.63 -2.17
C PHE A 111 34.34 -11.51 -3.06
N GLU A 112 35.66 -11.33 -2.99
CA GLU A 112 36.64 -12.15 -3.71
C GLU A 112 36.55 -13.64 -3.34
N LYS A 113 36.33 -13.93 -2.05
CA LYS A 113 36.09 -15.29 -1.58
C LYS A 113 34.86 -15.91 -2.22
N PHE A 114 33.75 -15.18 -2.33
CA PHE A 114 32.53 -15.69 -2.97
C PHE A 114 32.68 -15.84 -4.48
N ILE A 115 33.39 -14.94 -5.15
CA ILE A 115 33.76 -15.07 -6.58
C ILE A 115 34.46 -16.41 -6.81
N ALA A 116 35.53 -16.68 -6.04
CA ALA A 116 36.29 -17.92 -6.16
C ALA A 116 35.47 -19.17 -5.78
N LYS A 117 34.68 -19.08 -4.70
CA LYS A 117 33.82 -20.19 -4.23
C LYS A 117 32.77 -20.60 -5.26
N GLU A 118 32.25 -19.63 -6.01
CA GLU A 118 31.25 -19.84 -7.06
C GLU A 118 31.90 -20.15 -8.43
N GLY A 119 33.22 -20.39 -8.47
CA GLY A 119 33.96 -20.86 -9.65
C GLY A 119 34.26 -19.77 -10.69
N GLN A 120 34.08 -18.49 -10.34
CA GLN A 120 34.37 -17.36 -11.22
C GLN A 120 35.80 -16.85 -10.99
N LYS A 121 36.36 -16.10 -11.95
CA LYS A 121 37.76 -15.65 -11.89
C LYS A 121 37.83 -14.14 -11.69
N LEU A 122 38.52 -13.69 -10.65
CA LEU A 122 38.78 -12.27 -10.43
C LEU A 122 39.85 -11.79 -11.42
N ILE A 123 39.55 -10.73 -12.18
CA ILE A 123 40.50 -10.09 -13.10
C ILE A 123 41.25 -8.98 -12.35
N GLY A 124 40.53 -8.08 -11.68
CA GLY A 124 41.12 -6.94 -11.00
C GLY A 124 40.10 -5.91 -10.53
N TRP A 125 40.60 -4.91 -9.81
CA TRP A 125 39.82 -3.78 -9.31
C TRP A 125 40.26 -2.49 -9.99
N ARG A 126 39.30 -1.62 -10.29
CA ARG A 126 39.49 -0.30 -10.88
C ARG A 126 38.89 0.76 -9.97
N ASP A 127 39.67 1.77 -9.59
CA ASP A 127 39.12 2.99 -8.99
C ASP A 127 38.36 3.78 -10.06
N VAL A 128 37.10 4.16 -9.77
CA VAL A 128 36.29 4.92 -10.73
C VAL A 128 36.75 6.38 -10.73
N PRO A 129 37.16 6.94 -11.88
CA PRO A 129 37.62 8.32 -11.94
C PRO A 129 36.45 9.29 -11.71
N THR A 130 36.60 10.16 -10.72
CA THR A 130 35.56 11.09 -10.27
C THR A 130 36.10 12.50 -10.08
N THR A 131 35.28 13.50 -10.40
CA THR A 131 35.58 14.93 -10.20
C THR A 131 34.64 15.51 -9.14
N LEU A 132 35.21 16.10 -8.07
CA LEU A 132 34.44 16.62 -6.93
C LEU A 132 33.99 18.09 -7.09
N ASP A 133 34.35 18.73 -8.20
CA ASP A 133 34.07 20.13 -8.44
C ASP A 133 32.55 20.42 -8.46
N GLY A 134 32.12 21.39 -7.67
CA GLY A 134 30.72 21.82 -7.60
C GLY A 134 29.81 20.97 -6.71
N LEU A 135 30.35 19.95 -6.01
CA LEU A 135 29.59 19.17 -5.03
C LEU A 135 29.53 19.87 -3.65
N GLY A 136 28.39 19.73 -2.98
CA GLY A 136 28.21 20.18 -1.60
C GLY A 136 29.08 19.38 -0.62
N ARG A 137 29.52 20.02 0.46
CA ARG A 137 30.40 19.39 1.47
C ARG A 137 29.81 18.11 2.05
N ALA A 138 28.52 18.10 2.38
CA ALA A 138 27.84 16.94 2.94
C ALA A 138 27.69 15.78 1.94
N VAL A 139 27.63 16.07 0.64
CA VAL A 139 27.66 15.03 -0.42
C VAL A 139 29.03 14.35 -0.44
N ILE A 140 30.12 15.13 -0.36
CA ILE A 140 31.50 14.61 -0.34
C ILE A 140 31.74 13.79 0.93
N GLU A 141 31.34 14.30 2.10
CA GLU A 141 31.51 13.60 3.39
C GLU A 141 30.75 12.26 3.43
N SER A 142 29.63 12.14 2.71
CA SER A 142 28.85 10.90 2.62
C SER A 142 29.20 10.00 1.43
N MET A 143 30.13 10.42 0.56
CA MET A 143 30.49 9.73 -0.67
C MET A 143 31.16 8.37 -0.36
N PRO A 144 30.64 7.24 -0.88
CA PRO A 144 31.30 5.95 -0.71
C PRO A 144 32.60 5.89 -1.52
N VAL A 145 33.47 4.94 -1.19
CA VAL A 145 34.61 4.62 -2.08
C VAL A 145 34.07 3.87 -3.29
N ILE A 146 34.16 4.47 -4.47
CA ILE A 146 33.57 3.92 -5.69
C ILE A 146 34.62 3.13 -6.47
N ARG A 147 34.43 1.81 -6.58
CA ARG A 147 35.31 0.90 -7.32
C ARG A 147 34.53 -0.02 -8.23
N GLN A 148 35.17 -0.44 -9.31
CA GLN A 148 34.67 -1.48 -10.20
C GLN A 148 35.50 -2.76 -10.02
N CYS A 149 34.83 -3.90 -9.88
CA CYS A 149 35.47 -5.21 -9.83
C CYS A 149 35.17 -5.98 -11.12
N PHE A 150 36.21 -6.46 -11.78
CA PHE A 150 36.11 -7.20 -13.03
C PHE A 150 36.21 -8.70 -12.76
N VAL A 151 35.20 -9.44 -13.25
CA VAL A 151 35.07 -10.89 -13.03
C VAL A 151 34.90 -11.60 -14.36
N GLU A 152 35.77 -12.55 -14.66
CA GLU A 152 35.68 -13.43 -15.82
C GLU A 152 34.74 -14.60 -15.54
N ARG A 153 33.97 -14.97 -16.56
CA ARG A 153 33.06 -16.12 -16.57
C ARG A 153 33.85 -17.42 -16.38
N GLY A 154 33.48 -18.17 -15.35
CA GLY A 154 34.02 -19.49 -15.07
C GLY A 154 33.49 -20.56 -16.01
N ASP A 155 34.23 -21.66 -16.14
CA ASP A 155 33.89 -22.80 -17.02
C ASP A 155 32.62 -23.55 -16.55
N ASN A 156 32.15 -23.26 -15.33
CA ASN A 156 30.90 -23.80 -14.78
C ASN A 156 29.63 -23.07 -15.24
N CYS A 157 29.76 -22.00 -16.04
CA CYS A 157 28.64 -21.27 -16.61
C CYS A 157 28.56 -21.54 -18.13
N ALA A 158 27.51 -22.23 -18.58
CA ALA A 158 27.36 -22.63 -19.99
C ALA A 158 27.29 -21.43 -20.95
N ASP A 159 26.54 -20.40 -20.58
CA ASP A 159 26.30 -19.20 -21.39
C ASP A 159 26.31 -17.92 -20.53
N GLN A 160 26.02 -16.79 -21.17
CA GLN A 160 25.96 -15.48 -20.51
C GLN A 160 24.80 -15.41 -19.51
N ASP A 161 23.66 -16.05 -19.77
CA ASP A 161 22.51 -16.04 -18.86
C ASP A 161 22.79 -16.84 -17.57
N ALA A 162 23.47 -17.97 -17.69
CA ALA A 162 23.99 -18.74 -16.55
C ALA A 162 25.00 -17.92 -15.74
N PHE A 163 25.81 -17.10 -16.42
CA PHE A 163 26.75 -16.20 -15.76
C PHE A 163 26.03 -15.06 -15.01
N GLU A 164 24.99 -14.43 -15.59
CA GLU A 164 24.15 -13.44 -14.89
C GLU A 164 23.49 -14.04 -13.62
N ARG A 165 22.99 -15.28 -13.69
CA ARG A 165 22.46 -15.99 -12.51
C ARG A 165 23.53 -16.21 -11.43
N LYS A 166 24.74 -16.58 -11.84
CA LYS A 166 25.86 -16.85 -10.92
C LYS A 166 26.35 -15.58 -10.22
N ILE A 167 26.45 -14.45 -10.93
CA ILE A 167 26.83 -13.17 -10.32
C ILE A 167 25.74 -12.64 -9.37
N LEU A 168 24.45 -12.89 -9.64
CA LEU A 168 23.37 -12.61 -8.70
C LEU A 168 23.57 -13.38 -7.39
N ALA A 169 23.89 -14.69 -7.47
CA ALA A 169 24.16 -15.51 -6.29
C ALA A 169 25.37 -14.99 -5.49
N ILE A 170 26.45 -14.59 -6.17
CA ILE A 170 27.63 -13.99 -5.52
C ILE A 170 27.26 -12.68 -4.83
N ARG A 171 26.48 -11.82 -5.50
CA ARG A 171 26.04 -10.54 -4.96
C ARG A 171 25.21 -10.72 -3.69
N LYS A 172 24.20 -11.60 -3.71
CA LYS A 172 23.33 -11.87 -2.55
C LYS A 172 24.10 -12.50 -1.40
N GLN A 173 24.99 -13.47 -1.66
CA GLN A 173 25.87 -14.05 -0.65
C GLN A 173 26.79 -13.01 0.00
N THR A 174 27.19 -11.98 -0.75
CA THR A 174 28.03 -10.90 -0.25
C THR A 174 27.23 -9.88 0.56
N GLN A 175 26.05 -9.45 0.09
CA GLN A 175 25.30 -8.33 0.68
C GLN A 175 24.39 -8.74 1.85
N ASN A 176 23.71 -9.88 1.74
CA ASN A 176 22.70 -10.29 2.72
C ASN A 176 23.24 -10.45 4.16
N PRO A 177 24.44 -11.01 4.41
CA PRO A 177 24.91 -11.22 5.77
C PRO A 177 25.58 -9.96 6.39
N LEU A 178 25.74 -8.86 5.66
CA LEU A 178 26.54 -7.72 6.12
C LEU A 178 26.00 -7.06 7.39
N GLY A 179 24.69 -7.01 7.60
CA GLY A 179 24.10 -6.49 8.83
C GLY A 179 24.53 -7.29 10.06
N ALA A 180 24.31 -8.62 10.02
CA ALA A 180 24.74 -9.51 11.10
C ALA A 180 26.27 -9.55 11.28
N MET A 181 27.03 -9.42 10.19
CA MET A 181 28.50 -9.34 10.25
C MET A 181 28.97 -8.02 10.87
N ALA A 182 28.27 -6.91 10.63
CA ALA A 182 28.59 -5.60 11.20
C ALA A 182 28.53 -5.66 12.74
N GLU A 183 27.45 -6.24 13.28
CA GLU A 183 27.28 -6.45 14.71
C GLU A 183 28.34 -7.40 15.27
N LYS A 184 28.52 -8.57 14.64
CA LYS A 184 29.43 -9.62 15.11
C LYS A 184 30.89 -9.16 15.17
N HIS A 185 31.32 -8.35 14.20
CA HIS A 185 32.71 -7.92 14.07
C HIS A 185 32.96 -6.51 14.63
N GLY A 186 31.92 -5.82 15.12
CA GLY A 186 32.03 -4.43 15.56
C GLY A 186 32.40 -3.46 14.44
N LEU A 187 31.98 -3.76 13.21
CA LEU A 187 32.27 -3.00 12.00
C LEU A 187 30.96 -2.44 11.40
N PRO A 188 30.40 -1.34 11.96
CA PRO A 188 29.12 -0.78 11.50
C PRO A 188 29.16 -0.36 10.03
N GLY A 189 30.35 0.04 9.54
CA GLY A 189 30.59 0.43 8.15
C GLY A 189 30.29 -0.66 7.13
N LEU A 190 30.23 -1.95 7.50
CA LEU A 190 29.88 -3.04 6.57
C LEU A 190 28.49 -2.83 5.93
N THR A 191 27.56 -2.23 6.67
CA THR A 191 26.22 -1.91 6.17
C THR A 191 26.20 -0.84 5.09
N GLU A 192 27.30 -0.09 4.88
CA GLU A 192 27.43 0.93 3.85
C GLU A 192 27.72 0.37 2.46
N MET A 193 28.16 -0.89 2.37
CA MET A 193 28.38 -1.54 1.09
C MET A 193 27.10 -1.61 0.25
N TYR A 194 27.21 -1.29 -1.03
CA TYR A 194 26.13 -1.47 -2.00
C TYR A 194 26.68 -1.68 -3.42
N MET A 195 26.01 -2.53 -4.21
CA MET A 195 26.33 -2.70 -5.63
C MET A 195 25.19 -2.14 -6.50
N PRO A 196 25.35 -0.93 -7.09
CA PRO A 196 24.40 -0.38 -8.06
C PRO A 196 24.12 -1.33 -9.22
N SER A 197 25.15 -1.98 -9.74
CA SER A 197 25.05 -2.98 -10.80
C SER A 197 26.13 -4.03 -10.62
N PHE A 198 25.83 -5.27 -10.99
CA PHE A 198 26.81 -6.33 -11.18
C PHE A 198 26.30 -7.18 -12.34
N SER A 199 26.82 -6.93 -13.54
CA SER A 199 26.32 -7.51 -14.78
C SER A 199 27.44 -7.60 -15.83
N SER A 200 27.27 -8.49 -16.80
CA SER A 200 28.02 -8.55 -18.06
C SER A 200 27.38 -7.72 -19.18
N ARG A 201 26.18 -7.15 -18.95
CA ARG A 201 25.38 -6.42 -19.96
C ARG A 201 25.26 -4.94 -19.70
N THR A 202 25.00 -4.56 -18.46
CA THR A 202 24.66 -3.18 -18.09
C THR A 202 25.57 -2.62 -17.01
N MET A 203 25.59 -1.30 -16.91
CA MET A 203 26.33 -0.55 -15.89
C MET A 203 25.48 0.61 -15.40
N VAL A 204 25.49 0.84 -14.08
CA VAL A 204 24.77 1.95 -13.45
C VAL A 204 25.74 2.95 -12.83
N TYR A 205 25.71 4.18 -13.32
CA TYR A 205 26.41 5.34 -12.75
C TYR A 205 25.37 6.23 -12.05
N LYS A 206 25.40 6.26 -10.72
CA LYS A 206 24.42 6.99 -9.92
C LYS A 206 25.02 7.52 -8.64
N GLY A 207 24.38 8.51 -8.04
CA GLY A 207 24.84 9.01 -6.75
C GLY A 207 23.91 10.04 -6.17
N LEU A 208 24.32 10.56 -5.01
CA LEU A 208 23.66 11.68 -4.39
C LEU A 208 24.06 12.98 -5.11
N LEU A 209 23.57 13.13 -6.33
CA LEU A 209 23.96 14.15 -7.30
C LEU A 209 22.71 14.86 -7.82
N LEU A 210 22.85 16.14 -8.14
CA LEU A 210 21.88 16.84 -8.98
C LEU A 210 21.86 16.22 -10.37
N ALA A 211 20.73 16.36 -11.09
CA ALA A 211 20.60 15.87 -12.46
C ALA A 211 21.74 16.38 -13.38
N THR A 212 22.17 17.62 -13.19
CA THR A 212 23.26 18.25 -13.95
C THR A 212 24.66 17.76 -13.57
N GLN A 213 24.83 17.15 -12.39
CA GLN A 213 26.12 16.77 -11.84
C GLN A 213 26.56 15.36 -12.24
N VAL A 214 25.65 14.48 -12.68
CA VAL A 214 25.99 13.08 -13.03
C VAL A 214 27.10 13.01 -14.08
N GLY A 215 26.97 13.78 -15.16
CA GLY A 215 27.96 13.82 -16.23
C GLY A 215 29.26 14.55 -15.86
N SER A 216 29.23 15.50 -14.94
CA SER A 216 30.45 16.20 -14.49
C SER A 216 31.21 15.42 -13.43
N PHE A 217 30.52 14.63 -12.60
CA PHE A 217 31.09 13.85 -11.51
C PHE A 217 31.82 12.59 -12.01
N TYR A 218 31.22 11.81 -12.90
CA TYR A 218 31.85 10.59 -13.44
C TYR A 218 32.64 10.89 -14.70
N ASP A 219 33.97 10.82 -14.62
CA ASP A 219 34.85 11.13 -15.75
C ASP A 219 34.64 10.16 -16.92
N ASP A 220 34.29 8.91 -16.61
CA ASP A 220 33.93 7.87 -17.58
C ASP A 220 32.81 8.32 -18.53
N LEU A 221 31.82 9.06 -18.04
CA LEU A 221 30.69 9.53 -18.85
C LEU A 221 31.07 10.68 -19.81
N ARG A 222 32.27 11.25 -19.66
CA ARG A 222 32.83 12.28 -20.56
C ARG A 222 33.83 11.70 -21.55
N ASP A 223 34.30 10.48 -21.34
CA ASP A 223 35.24 9.82 -22.26
C ASP A 223 34.48 9.39 -23.53
N PRO A 224 34.95 9.79 -24.74
CA PRO A 224 34.33 9.38 -26.01
C PRO A 224 34.27 7.87 -26.24
N GLU A 225 35.10 7.07 -25.56
CA GLU A 225 35.07 5.60 -25.61
C GLU A 225 33.93 5.00 -24.77
N CYS A 226 33.27 5.81 -23.93
CA CYS A 226 32.05 5.42 -23.24
C CYS A 226 30.87 5.49 -24.22
N VAL A 227 30.64 4.38 -24.92
CA VAL A 227 29.60 4.24 -25.95
C VAL A 227 28.50 3.29 -25.51
N SER A 228 27.26 3.61 -25.85
CA SER A 228 26.09 2.76 -25.57
C SER A 228 25.03 2.91 -26.64
N ALA A 229 24.20 1.88 -26.83
CA ALA A 229 23.00 1.97 -27.67
C ALA A 229 21.75 2.41 -26.88
N LEU A 230 21.84 2.44 -25.55
CA LEU A 230 20.78 2.89 -24.65
C LEU A 230 21.36 3.78 -23.55
N GLY A 231 20.61 4.80 -23.15
CA GLY A 231 20.85 5.53 -21.91
C GLY A 231 19.53 5.74 -21.18
N LEU A 232 19.35 5.06 -20.05
CA LEU A 232 18.19 5.17 -19.16
C LEU A 232 18.57 6.07 -17.99
N VAL A 233 17.89 7.19 -17.83
CA VAL A 233 18.16 8.18 -16.79
C VAL A 233 16.99 8.36 -15.85
N HIS A 234 17.32 8.79 -14.64
CA HIS A 234 16.33 9.09 -13.64
C HIS A 234 16.82 10.12 -12.63
N GLN A 235 15.91 11.01 -12.24
CA GLN A 235 16.09 11.95 -11.15
C GLN A 235 15.06 11.69 -10.06
N ARG A 236 15.56 11.49 -8.84
CA ARG A 236 14.74 11.23 -7.66
C ARG A 236 14.27 12.55 -7.03
N PHE A 237 13.04 12.57 -6.55
CA PHE A 237 12.51 13.55 -5.61
C PHE A 237 11.97 12.75 -4.42
N SER A 238 12.46 13.05 -3.22
CA SER A 238 11.94 12.44 -2.01
C SER A 238 11.13 13.44 -1.21
N THR A 239 9.95 13.01 -0.76
CA THR A 239 9.09 13.87 0.07
C THR A 239 9.49 13.84 1.54
N ASN A 240 10.17 12.78 2.00
CA ASN A 240 10.52 12.60 3.42
C ASN A 240 11.92 11.97 3.68
N THR A 241 12.64 11.47 2.66
CA THR A 241 13.87 10.70 2.92
C THR A 241 15.09 11.51 3.23
N PHE A 242 15.91 10.92 4.08
CA PHE A 242 17.31 11.29 4.14
C PHE A 242 18.01 10.94 2.82
N PRO A 243 18.68 11.90 2.17
CA PRO A 243 19.39 11.69 0.93
C PRO A 243 20.43 10.56 1.05
N SER A 244 20.42 9.60 0.14
CA SER A 244 21.33 8.45 0.16
C SER A 244 21.82 8.06 -1.23
N TRP A 245 23.14 7.85 -1.34
CA TRP A 245 23.78 7.35 -2.56
C TRP A 245 23.18 6.03 -3.06
N LYS A 246 22.73 5.16 -2.16
CA LYS A 246 22.20 3.83 -2.50
C LYS A 246 20.80 3.90 -3.12
N LEU A 247 20.01 4.88 -2.69
CA LEU A 247 18.61 5.07 -3.08
C LEU A 247 18.45 5.85 -4.37
N ALA A 248 19.52 6.48 -4.88
CA ALA A 248 19.52 7.03 -6.22
C ALA A 248 19.12 5.95 -7.24
N HIS A 249 18.45 6.36 -8.31
CA HIS A 249 18.09 5.53 -9.45
C HIS A 249 19.06 5.81 -10.62
N PRO A 250 19.07 4.98 -11.67
CA PRO A 250 18.34 3.71 -11.84
C PRO A 250 18.75 2.59 -10.85
N TYR A 251 17.90 1.56 -10.77
CA TYR A 251 18.27 0.27 -10.20
C TYR A 251 18.86 -0.65 -11.29
N ARG A 252 18.91 -1.97 -11.08
CA ARG A 252 19.67 -2.87 -11.95
C ARG A 252 18.99 -3.09 -13.28
N PHE A 253 17.66 -3.16 -13.25
CA PHE A 253 16.84 -3.35 -14.43
C PHE A 253 15.88 -2.18 -14.65
N ILE A 254 15.44 -1.50 -13.59
CA ILE A 254 14.36 -0.52 -13.68
C ILE A 254 14.74 0.90 -13.28
N ALA A 255 14.02 1.85 -13.88
CA ALA A 255 13.80 3.17 -13.34
C ALA A 255 12.29 3.40 -13.23
N HIS A 256 11.83 3.75 -12.03
CA HIS A 256 10.42 3.86 -11.70
C HIS A 256 10.07 5.29 -11.32
N ASN A 257 9.08 5.85 -12.01
CA ASN A 257 8.39 7.05 -11.57
C ASN A 257 7.05 6.67 -10.97
N GLY A 258 6.89 6.85 -9.67
CA GLY A 258 5.66 6.45 -9.00
C GLY A 258 5.89 5.93 -7.59
N GLU A 259 4.90 5.20 -7.08
CA GLU A 259 4.92 4.56 -5.77
C GLU A 259 4.17 3.22 -5.84
N ILE A 260 4.75 2.15 -5.31
CA ILE A 260 4.07 0.85 -5.17
C ILE A 260 3.35 0.78 -3.82
N ASN A 261 2.05 1.03 -3.82
CA ASN A 261 1.23 1.11 -2.59
C ASN A 261 0.91 -0.26 -1.97
N THR A 262 1.18 -1.36 -2.68
CA THR A 262 1.02 -2.75 -2.17
C THR A 262 2.33 -3.38 -1.70
N VAL A 263 3.46 -2.64 -1.69
CA VAL A 263 4.81 -3.18 -1.48
C VAL A 263 4.93 -4.08 -0.23
N ARG A 264 4.32 -3.70 0.91
CA ARG A 264 4.40 -4.50 2.13
C ARG A 264 3.78 -5.88 1.94
N GLY A 265 2.60 -5.96 1.32
CA GLY A 265 1.94 -7.22 0.99
C GLY A 265 2.81 -8.07 0.06
N ASN A 266 3.33 -7.46 -1.02
CA ASN A 266 4.15 -8.17 -2.01
C ASN A 266 5.43 -8.75 -1.38
N VAL A 267 6.12 -7.98 -0.53
CA VAL A 267 7.32 -8.45 0.18
C VAL A 267 6.97 -9.57 1.16
N ASN A 268 5.86 -9.46 1.90
CA ASN A 268 5.42 -10.50 2.81
C ASN A 268 5.12 -11.82 2.07
N TRP A 269 4.40 -11.75 0.96
CA TRP A 269 4.10 -12.91 0.13
C TRP A 269 5.37 -13.49 -0.52
N MET A 270 6.32 -12.65 -0.96
CA MET A 270 7.61 -13.14 -1.48
C MET A 270 8.40 -13.91 -0.41
N ASN A 271 8.40 -13.42 0.83
CA ASN A 271 9.05 -14.10 1.95
C ASN A 271 8.33 -15.40 2.34
N ALA A 272 6.99 -15.45 2.24
CA ALA A 272 6.21 -16.65 2.51
C ALA A 272 6.53 -17.81 1.55
N ARG A 273 7.02 -17.51 0.33
CA ARG A 273 7.42 -18.49 -0.69
C ARG A 273 8.73 -19.23 -0.38
N ARG A 274 9.47 -18.85 0.66
CA ARG A 274 10.84 -19.34 0.92
C ARG A 274 11.03 -20.84 0.90
N ARG A 275 10.07 -21.60 1.42
CA ARG A 275 10.19 -23.07 1.54
C ARG A 275 9.50 -23.85 0.42
N THR A 276 8.79 -23.17 -0.48
CA THR A 276 8.02 -23.79 -1.57
C THR A 276 8.50 -23.36 -2.95
N MET A 277 9.44 -22.42 -3.04
CA MET A 277 9.98 -21.94 -4.30
C MET A 277 11.10 -22.84 -4.78
N GLU A 278 10.98 -23.32 -6.01
CA GLU A 278 11.97 -24.19 -6.66
C GLU A 278 12.25 -23.68 -8.07
N SER A 279 13.47 -23.83 -8.58
CA SER A 279 13.83 -23.39 -9.92
C SER A 279 14.91 -24.30 -10.51
N ASP A 280 14.67 -24.81 -11.70
CA ASP A 280 15.64 -25.65 -12.42
C ASP A 280 16.90 -24.88 -12.81
N LEU A 281 16.76 -23.59 -13.13
CA LEU A 281 17.87 -22.74 -13.58
C LEU A 281 18.75 -22.25 -12.43
N LEU A 282 18.16 -21.98 -11.26
CA LEU A 282 18.89 -21.51 -10.07
C LEU A 282 19.36 -22.68 -9.21
N GLY A 283 18.60 -23.78 -9.16
CA GLY A 283 18.90 -24.96 -8.36
C GLY A 283 19.30 -24.61 -6.92
N ALA A 284 20.42 -25.19 -6.47
CA ALA A 284 20.95 -24.96 -5.12
C ALA A 284 21.44 -23.53 -4.85
N ASP A 285 21.57 -22.67 -5.86
CA ASP A 285 21.93 -21.26 -5.61
C ASP A 285 20.77 -20.49 -4.99
N LEU A 286 19.50 -20.90 -5.22
CA LEU A 286 18.33 -20.23 -4.66
C LEU A 286 18.40 -20.12 -3.14
N ASP A 287 18.81 -21.19 -2.45
CA ASP A 287 18.97 -21.23 -0.99
C ASP A 287 20.03 -20.24 -0.48
N LYS A 288 21.03 -19.92 -1.31
CA LYS A 288 22.13 -19.01 -0.95
C LYS A 288 21.73 -17.54 -1.05
N MET A 289 20.61 -17.23 -1.72
CA MET A 289 20.21 -15.87 -2.05
C MET A 289 19.23 -15.22 -1.06
N TRP A 290 18.75 -15.94 -0.06
CA TRP A 290 17.79 -15.43 0.92
C TRP A 290 18.42 -14.43 1.91
N PRO A 291 17.69 -13.36 2.32
CA PRO A 291 16.40 -12.94 1.79
C PRO A 291 16.51 -12.40 0.35
N LEU A 292 15.56 -12.77 -0.52
CA LEU A 292 15.52 -12.30 -1.91
C LEU A 292 15.22 -10.80 -1.98
N ILE A 293 14.28 -10.33 -1.16
CA ILE A 293 13.95 -8.92 -0.97
C ILE A 293 14.17 -8.59 0.52
N PRO A 294 15.29 -7.95 0.88
CA PRO A 294 15.52 -7.50 2.25
C PRO A 294 14.44 -6.50 2.69
N HIS A 295 14.00 -6.59 3.96
CA HIS A 295 13.11 -5.59 4.54
C HIS A 295 13.79 -4.22 4.65
N GLY A 296 13.00 -3.13 4.59
CA GLY A 296 13.49 -1.75 4.73
C GLY A 296 14.11 -1.15 3.47
N GLN A 297 13.96 -1.80 2.31
CA GLN A 297 14.29 -1.21 1.01
C GLN A 297 13.12 -0.34 0.50
N SER A 298 13.44 0.67 -0.31
CA SER A 298 12.43 1.44 -1.05
C SER A 298 11.57 0.51 -1.91
N ASP A 299 10.34 0.91 -2.17
CA ASP A 299 9.38 0.20 -3.03
C ASP A 299 9.94 -0.20 -4.40
N THR A 300 10.68 0.68 -5.06
CA THR A 300 11.27 0.45 -6.37
C THR A 300 12.38 -0.60 -6.29
N ALA A 301 13.24 -0.55 -5.28
CA ALA A 301 14.23 -1.59 -5.06
C ALA A 301 13.56 -2.96 -4.85
N CYS A 302 12.46 -3.03 -4.10
CA CYS A 302 11.69 -4.26 -3.92
C CYS A 302 11.18 -4.79 -5.27
N LEU A 303 10.63 -3.92 -6.12
CA LEU A 303 10.18 -4.27 -7.47
C LEU A 303 11.33 -4.75 -8.38
N ASP A 304 12.49 -4.08 -8.34
CA ASP A 304 13.70 -4.45 -9.09
C ASP A 304 14.21 -5.85 -8.68
N ASN A 305 14.22 -6.16 -7.38
CA ASN A 305 14.60 -7.50 -6.91
C ASN A 305 13.59 -8.57 -7.34
N ALA A 306 12.28 -8.26 -7.34
CA ALA A 306 11.25 -9.19 -7.80
C ALA A 306 11.38 -9.47 -9.31
N LEU A 307 11.63 -8.43 -10.12
CA LEU A 307 11.90 -8.58 -11.55
C LEU A 307 13.15 -9.41 -11.81
N GLU A 308 14.25 -9.10 -11.11
CA GLU A 308 15.51 -9.84 -11.24
C GLU A 308 15.35 -11.32 -10.88
N LEU A 309 14.54 -11.66 -9.87
CA LEU A 309 14.22 -13.04 -9.53
C LEU A 309 13.50 -13.77 -10.66
N LEU A 310 12.48 -13.13 -11.26
CA LEU A 310 11.72 -13.73 -12.37
C LEU A 310 12.61 -13.96 -13.60
N LEU A 311 13.45 -12.97 -13.94
CA LEU A 311 14.43 -13.10 -15.03
C LEU A 311 15.43 -14.24 -14.75
N ALA A 312 15.95 -14.29 -13.52
CA ALA A 312 16.86 -15.35 -13.10
C ALA A 312 16.18 -16.73 -13.08
N GLY A 313 14.86 -16.77 -12.85
CA GLY A 313 14.03 -17.97 -12.96
C GLY A 313 13.64 -18.36 -14.39
N GLY A 314 14.02 -17.58 -15.41
CA GLY A 314 13.84 -17.92 -16.83
C GLY A 314 12.69 -17.21 -17.53
N TYR A 315 11.95 -16.32 -16.87
CA TYR A 315 10.94 -15.51 -17.53
C TYR A 315 11.57 -14.49 -18.47
N SER A 316 10.96 -14.25 -19.63
CA SER A 316 11.35 -13.12 -20.50
C SER A 316 11.03 -11.79 -19.81
N MET A 317 11.71 -10.71 -20.21
CA MET A 317 11.53 -9.38 -19.61
C MET A 317 10.07 -8.90 -19.70
N ALA A 318 9.46 -9.01 -20.87
CA ALA A 318 8.08 -8.61 -21.07
C ALA A 318 7.11 -9.44 -20.21
N HIS A 319 7.33 -10.76 -20.13
CA HIS A 319 6.53 -11.66 -19.31
C HIS A 319 6.61 -11.33 -17.82
N ALA A 320 7.84 -11.17 -17.29
CA ALA A 320 8.05 -10.84 -15.89
C ALA A 320 7.40 -9.49 -15.51
N VAL A 321 7.53 -8.48 -16.37
CA VAL A 321 6.87 -7.18 -16.16
C VAL A 321 5.34 -7.31 -16.24
N MET A 322 4.80 -8.10 -17.16
CA MET A 322 3.35 -8.36 -17.25
C MET A 322 2.79 -9.14 -16.05
N MET A 323 3.61 -9.96 -15.38
CA MET A 323 3.23 -10.62 -14.13
C MET A 323 3.23 -9.66 -12.93
N LEU A 324 4.24 -8.79 -12.83
CA LEU A 324 4.36 -7.84 -11.72
C LEU A 324 3.35 -6.68 -11.85
N ILE A 325 3.15 -6.16 -13.06
CA ILE A 325 2.28 -5.02 -13.37
C ILE A 325 1.24 -5.44 -14.42
N PRO A 326 0.27 -6.31 -14.05
CA PRO A 326 -0.72 -6.83 -14.99
C PRO A 326 -1.81 -5.81 -15.29
N GLU A 327 -2.37 -5.93 -16.50
CA GLU A 327 -3.55 -5.18 -16.92
C GLU A 327 -4.78 -5.48 -16.06
N ALA A 328 -5.75 -4.56 -16.09
CA ALA A 328 -7.09 -4.84 -15.59
C ALA A 328 -7.79 -5.86 -16.52
N TRP A 329 -7.71 -7.14 -16.15
CA TRP A 329 -8.27 -8.27 -16.90
C TRP A 329 -9.65 -8.71 -16.36
N ALA A 330 -9.82 -8.69 -15.04
CA ALA A 330 -11.05 -9.13 -14.38
C ALA A 330 -12.22 -8.21 -14.73
N GLY A 331 -13.31 -8.79 -15.24
CA GLY A 331 -14.51 -8.03 -15.61
C GLY A 331 -14.39 -7.19 -16.90
N ASN A 332 -13.33 -7.36 -17.71
CA ASN A 332 -13.20 -6.69 -19.00
C ASN A 332 -13.76 -7.54 -20.15
N PRO A 333 -14.98 -7.27 -20.67
CA PRO A 333 -15.59 -8.08 -21.72
C PRO A 333 -14.93 -7.90 -23.09
N LEU A 334 -14.09 -6.89 -23.29
CA LEU A 334 -13.43 -6.58 -24.57
C LEU A 334 -12.06 -7.25 -24.72
N MET A 335 -11.52 -7.85 -23.64
CA MET A 335 -10.24 -8.54 -23.68
C MET A 335 -10.37 -9.88 -24.41
N ASP A 336 -9.38 -10.19 -25.25
CA ASP A 336 -9.26 -11.49 -25.90
C ASP A 336 -9.25 -12.65 -24.85
N PRO A 337 -10.00 -13.75 -25.07
CA PRO A 337 -10.08 -14.85 -24.11
C PRO A 337 -8.74 -15.47 -23.73
N LYS A 338 -7.82 -15.64 -24.67
CA LYS A 338 -6.50 -16.23 -24.39
C LYS A 338 -5.65 -15.30 -23.53
N ARG A 339 -5.71 -14.00 -23.82
CA ARG A 339 -5.04 -12.97 -23.00
C ARG A 339 -5.64 -12.90 -21.60
N ARG A 340 -6.96 -13.03 -21.46
CA ARG A 340 -7.62 -13.13 -20.15
C ARG A 340 -7.11 -14.36 -19.38
N ALA A 341 -7.10 -15.53 -20.04
CA ALA A 341 -6.60 -16.77 -19.46
C ALA A 341 -5.12 -16.67 -19.03
N PHE A 342 -4.28 -16.01 -19.82
CA PHE A 342 -2.90 -15.70 -19.43
C PHE A 342 -2.85 -14.92 -18.11
N TYR A 343 -3.59 -13.81 -17.99
CA TYR A 343 -3.54 -13.01 -16.77
C TYR A 343 -4.15 -13.72 -15.56
N GLU A 344 -5.25 -14.45 -15.76
CA GLU A 344 -5.93 -15.23 -14.72
C GLU A 344 -5.01 -16.33 -14.16
N PHE A 345 -4.30 -17.05 -15.03
CA PHE A 345 -3.30 -18.03 -14.62
C PHE A 345 -2.19 -17.42 -13.75
N HIS A 346 -1.65 -16.26 -14.17
CA HIS A 346 -0.56 -15.60 -13.47
C HIS A 346 -1.00 -14.87 -12.19
N ALA A 347 -2.26 -14.45 -12.07
CA ALA A 347 -2.80 -13.80 -10.87
C ALA A 347 -2.70 -14.70 -9.62
N ALA A 348 -2.70 -16.02 -9.81
CA ALA A 348 -2.49 -16.98 -8.74
C ALA A 348 -1.01 -17.17 -8.34
N LEU A 349 -0.07 -16.87 -9.24
CA LEU A 349 1.37 -16.97 -9.00
C LEU A 349 1.90 -15.71 -8.33
N MET A 350 1.49 -14.54 -8.83
CA MET A 350 1.97 -13.23 -8.44
C MET A 350 0.80 -12.27 -8.21
N GLU A 351 0.70 -11.76 -6.99
CA GLU A 351 -0.12 -10.61 -6.67
C GLU A 351 0.40 -9.34 -7.40
N PRO A 352 -0.50 -8.49 -7.95
CA PRO A 352 -0.09 -7.26 -8.58
C PRO A 352 0.70 -6.32 -7.66
N TRP A 353 1.81 -5.80 -8.18
CA TRP A 353 2.57 -4.69 -7.58
C TRP A 353 1.91 -3.38 -8.02
N ASP A 354 0.86 -2.99 -7.29
CA ASP A 354 -0.05 -1.90 -7.63
C ASP A 354 0.43 -0.55 -7.09
N GLY A 355 -0.17 0.52 -7.63
CA GLY A 355 0.16 1.91 -7.33
C GLY A 355 0.55 2.68 -8.61
N PRO A 356 0.64 4.03 -8.53
CA PRO A 356 1.06 4.83 -9.67
C PRO A 356 2.42 4.39 -10.14
N ALA A 357 2.58 4.02 -11.40
CA ALA A 357 3.88 3.58 -11.91
C ALA A 357 4.03 3.92 -13.39
N ALA A 358 5.12 4.60 -13.72
CA ALA A 358 5.72 4.57 -15.04
C ALA A 358 7.10 3.92 -14.89
N VAL A 359 7.23 2.69 -15.35
CA VAL A 359 8.43 1.87 -15.19
C VAL A 359 9.09 1.73 -16.54
N ALA A 360 10.32 2.26 -16.65
CA ALA A 360 11.23 1.90 -17.73
C ALA A 360 12.12 0.76 -17.25
N PHE A 361 12.32 -0.25 -18.09
CA PHE A 361 13.04 -1.47 -17.74
C PHE A 361 13.94 -1.93 -18.87
N THR A 362 15.06 -2.57 -18.53
CA THR A 362 16.07 -3.04 -19.50
C THR A 362 16.97 -4.11 -18.89
N ASP A 363 17.33 -5.13 -19.67
CA ASP A 363 18.43 -6.07 -19.38
C ASP A 363 19.69 -5.78 -20.22
N GLY A 364 19.63 -4.74 -21.06
CA GLY A 364 20.68 -4.36 -22.00
C GLY A 364 20.55 -5.00 -23.39
N ARG A 365 19.70 -6.02 -23.57
CA ARG A 365 19.31 -6.57 -24.89
C ARG A 365 18.02 -5.94 -25.41
N GLN A 366 17.12 -5.63 -24.48
CA GLN A 366 15.87 -4.95 -24.74
C GLN A 366 15.71 -3.75 -23.79
N ILE A 367 14.99 -2.73 -24.24
CA ILE A 367 14.50 -1.66 -23.37
C ILE A 367 13.01 -1.46 -23.60
N GLY A 368 12.27 -1.34 -22.51
CA GLY A 368 10.85 -1.09 -22.58
C GLY A 368 10.36 -0.14 -21.51
N ALA A 369 9.09 0.20 -21.63
CA ALA A 369 8.37 0.91 -20.59
C ALA A 369 6.91 0.50 -20.54
N THR A 370 6.37 0.46 -19.33
CA THR A 370 4.96 0.19 -19.07
C THR A 370 4.42 1.19 -18.07
N LEU A 371 3.09 1.33 -18.05
CA LEU A 371 2.37 2.04 -17.01
C LEU A 371 1.67 1.05 -16.08
N ASP A 372 1.32 1.52 -14.89
CA ASP A 372 0.36 0.85 -14.04
C ASP A 372 -1.01 0.68 -14.74
N ARG A 373 -1.85 -0.17 -14.19
CA ARG A 373 -3.18 -0.51 -14.75
C ARG A 373 -4.11 0.69 -14.91
N ASN A 374 -3.89 1.76 -14.15
CA ASN A 374 -4.69 2.98 -14.18
C ASN A 374 -4.02 4.10 -14.99
N GLY A 375 -2.73 3.95 -15.33
CA GLY A 375 -1.94 4.94 -16.06
C GLY A 375 -1.81 6.27 -15.32
N LEU A 376 -1.49 6.20 -14.03
CA LEU A 376 -1.48 7.35 -13.12
C LEU A 376 -0.25 8.24 -13.30
N ARG A 377 0.75 7.78 -14.06
CA ARG A 377 1.98 8.53 -14.36
C ARG A 377 2.16 8.76 -15.86
N PRO A 378 2.69 9.94 -16.28
CA PRO A 378 2.87 10.23 -17.68
C PRO A 378 4.11 9.54 -18.24
N ALA A 379 3.98 8.97 -19.44
CA ALA A 379 5.10 8.55 -20.26
C ALA A 379 4.79 8.84 -21.73
N ARG A 380 5.68 9.59 -22.38
CA ARG A 380 5.55 10.01 -23.78
C ARG A 380 6.79 9.58 -24.54
N PHE A 381 6.61 9.17 -25.79
CA PHE A 381 7.73 8.78 -26.63
C PHE A 381 7.64 9.36 -28.03
N CYS A 382 8.78 9.55 -28.66
CA CYS A 382 8.90 9.82 -30.09
C CYS A 382 9.93 8.91 -30.74
N VAL A 383 9.71 8.63 -32.02
CA VAL A 383 10.59 7.85 -32.90
C VAL A 383 11.01 8.76 -34.04
N THR A 384 12.30 8.79 -34.34
CA THR A 384 12.88 9.59 -35.42
C THR A 384 13.16 8.77 -36.67
N ASP A 385 13.46 9.44 -37.78
CA ASP A 385 13.81 8.84 -39.07
C ASP A 385 15.21 8.20 -39.10
N ASP A 386 16.07 8.57 -38.16
CA ASP A 386 17.38 7.96 -37.87
C ASP A 386 17.33 6.88 -36.78
N ASP A 387 16.18 6.22 -36.60
CA ASP A 387 15.99 5.05 -35.73
C ASP A 387 16.25 5.31 -34.22
N LEU A 388 16.20 6.56 -33.75
CA LEU A 388 16.21 6.88 -32.32
C LEU A 388 14.80 6.81 -31.72
N VAL A 389 14.70 6.24 -30.53
CA VAL A 389 13.51 6.32 -29.67
C VAL A 389 13.86 7.09 -28.41
N VAL A 390 13.08 8.11 -28.13
CA VAL A 390 13.19 8.90 -26.90
C VAL A 390 11.88 8.75 -26.14
N MET A 391 11.95 8.26 -24.91
CA MET A 391 10.81 8.19 -24.00
C MET A 391 11.13 8.96 -22.74
N ALA A 392 10.21 9.80 -22.26
CA ALA A 392 10.34 10.43 -20.96
C ALA A 392 8.98 10.76 -20.35
N SER A 393 8.99 11.16 -19.09
CA SER A 393 7.79 11.70 -18.42
C SER A 393 7.20 12.92 -19.16
N GLU A 394 8.03 13.63 -19.95
CA GLU A 394 7.65 14.83 -20.72
C GLU A 394 8.18 14.77 -22.17
N SER A 395 7.51 15.43 -23.11
CA SER A 395 7.90 15.38 -24.54
C SER A 395 9.01 16.36 -24.93
N GLY A 396 9.30 17.37 -24.11
CA GLY A 396 10.22 18.47 -24.45
C GLY A 396 11.67 18.24 -24.03
N VAL A 397 12.09 16.99 -23.85
CA VAL A 397 13.37 16.64 -23.18
C VAL A 397 14.60 16.71 -24.09
N LEU A 398 14.42 16.71 -25.42
CA LEU A 398 15.49 16.86 -26.40
C LEU A 398 15.05 17.75 -27.57
N PRO A 399 15.95 18.56 -28.16
CA PRO A 399 15.65 19.46 -29.27
C PRO A 399 15.64 18.71 -30.63
N ILE A 400 14.66 17.81 -30.82
CA ILE A 400 14.48 17.07 -32.07
C ILE A 400 13.69 17.93 -33.06
N LYS A 401 14.16 18.03 -34.31
CA LYS A 401 13.44 18.73 -35.38
C LYS A 401 12.16 17.96 -35.71
N GLU A 402 11.02 18.65 -35.81
CA GLU A 402 9.73 18.00 -36.11
C GLU A 402 9.74 17.23 -37.44
N ASP A 403 10.51 17.69 -38.45
CA ASP A 403 10.67 17.01 -39.74
C ASP A 403 11.32 15.61 -39.61
N ASN A 404 12.09 15.38 -38.55
CA ASN A 404 12.76 14.10 -38.29
C ASN A 404 11.84 13.13 -37.50
N ILE A 405 10.69 13.56 -37.00
CA ILE A 405 9.83 12.73 -36.14
C ILE A 405 8.88 11.89 -37.00
N VAL A 406 9.05 10.56 -36.95
CA VAL A 406 8.19 9.59 -37.63
C VAL A 406 6.93 9.25 -36.82
N ARG A 407 7.07 9.16 -35.49
CA ARG A 407 5.96 8.83 -34.57
C ARG A 407 6.11 9.62 -33.28
N LYS A 408 5.03 10.20 -32.78
CA LYS A 408 4.95 10.88 -31.47
C LYS A 408 3.70 10.39 -30.75
N TRP A 409 3.85 9.78 -29.58
CA TRP A 409 2.75 9.12 -28.88
C TRP A 409 2.90 9.12 -27.36
N ARG A 410 1.92 8.55 -26.65
CA ARG A 410 1.95 8.33 -25.20
C ARG A 410 1.70 6.86 -24.87
N LEU A 411 2.31 6.37 -23.79
CA LEU A 411 1.90 5.10 -23.21
C LEU A 411 0.48 5.23 -22.64
N GLN A 412 -0.28 4.13 -22.74
CA GLN A 412 -1.66 4.03 -22.25
C GLN A 412 -1.69 3.01 -21.11
N PRO A 413 -2.67 3.11 -20.18
CA PRO A 413 -2.83 2.12 -19.13
C PRO A 413 -2.81 0.70 -19.70
N GLY A 414 -2.01 -0.16 -19.09
CA GLY A 414 -1.89 -1.55 -19.51
C GLY A 414 -1.09 -1.82 -20.78
N LYS A 415 -0.62 -0.82 -21.53
CA LYS A 415 0.20 -1.02 -22.74
C LYS A 415 1.69 -0.91 -22.47
N MET A 416 2.47 -1.66 -23.23
CA MET A 416 3.92 -1.70 -23.17
C MET A 416 4.54 -1.12 -24.45
N LEU A 417 5.64 -0.38 -24.29
CA LEU A 417 6.60 -0.08 -25.36
C LEU A 417 7.79 -1.03 -25.15
N LEU A 418 8.19 -1.77 -26.17
CA LEU A 418 9.37 -2.63 -26.11
C LEU A 418 10.21 -2.45 -27.38
N ILE A 419 11.50 -2.22 -27.20
CA ILE A 419 12.50 -2.13 -28.26
C ILE A 419 13.47 -3.29 -28.05
N ASP A 420 13.63 -4.10 -29.09
CA ASP A 420 14.54 -5.23 -29.10
C ASP A 420 15.72 -4.91 -30.03
N PHE A 421 16.92 -4.79 -29.44
CA PHE A 421 18.13 -4.42 -30.18
C PHE A 421 18.65 -5.56 -31.06
N GLU A 422 18.34 -6.81 -30.73
CA GLU A 422 18.76 -7.97 -31.51
C GLU A 422 17.87 -8.14 -32.75
N GLN A 423 16.56 -7.88 -32.60
CA GLN A 423 15.62 -7.84 -33.73
C GLN A 423 15.68 -6.52 -34.51
N GLY A 424 16.24 -5.46 -33.93
CA GLY A 424 16.39 -4.16 -34.58
C GLY A 424 15.06 -3.46 -34.86
N ARG A 425 14.07 -3.62 -33.98
CA ARG A 425 12.72 -3.04 -34.17
C ARG A 425 11.99 -2.78 -32.84
N ILE A 426 10.93 -1.98 -32.92
CA ILE A 426 9.92 -1.86 -31.86
C ILE A 426 8.98 -3.05 -31.98
N ILE A 427 8.76 -3.78 -30.88
CA ILE A 427 7.75 -4.84 -30.79
C ILE A 427 6.44 -4.20 -30.32
N GLU A 428 5.37 -4.32 -31.10
CA GLU A 428 4.09 -3.70 -30.75
C GLU A 428 3.40 -4.46 -29.61
N ASP A 429 2.67 -3.74 -28.76
CA ASP A 429 1.99 -4.26 -27.56
C ASP A 429 1.16 -5.52 -27.82
N GLU A 430 0.38 -5.51 -28.91
CA GLU A 430 -0.49 -6.62 -29.28
C GLU A 430 0.29 -7.86 -29.72
N GLU A 431 1.45 -7.67 -30.35
CA GLU A 431 2.34 -8.76 -30.74
C GLU A 431 2.94 -9.44 -29.50
N ILE A 432 3.47 -8.66 -28.56
CA ILE A 432 4.05 -9.15 -27.29
C ILE A 432 3.03 -10.02 -26.56
N LYS A 433 1.83 -9.48 -26.36
CA LYS A 433 0.81 -10.13 -25.54
C LYS A 433 0.17 -11.31 -26.24
N SER A 434 0.00 -11.23 -27.56
CA SER A 434 -0.45 -12.38 -28.34
C SER A 434 0.57 -13.50 -28.32
N GLN A 435 1.87 -13.21 -28.44
CA GLN A 435 2.92 -14.23 -28.36
C GLN A 435 2.87 -14.92 -26.99
N LEU A 436 2.96 -14.17 -25.90
CA LEU A 436 2.95 -14.72 -24.54
C LEU A 436 1.65 -15.46 -24.21
N ALA A 437 0.48 -14.93 -24.58
CA ALA A 437 -0.80 -15.60 -24.35
C ALA A 437 -1.00 -16.89 -25.17
N ASN A 438 -0.17 -17.11 -26.21
CA ASN A 438 -0.19 -18.32 -27.03
C ASN A 438 1.02 -19.24 -26.78
N GLU A 439 1.97 -18.89 -25.90
CA GLU A 439 3.12 -19.75 -25.58
C GLU A 439 2.65 -21.08 -24.98
N GLU A 440 1.68 -21.01 -24.07
CA GLU A 440 1.15 -22.18 -23.37
C GLU A 440 -0.39 -22.24 -23.45
N PRO A 441 -1.00 -23.42 -23.28
CA PRO A 441 -2.44 -23.59 -23.38
C PRO A 441 -3.16 -23.18 -22.08
N TYR A 442 -3.03 -21.91 -21.68
CA TYR A 442 -3.53 -21.39 -20.40
C TYR A 442 -5.01 -21.69 -20.15
N GLU A 443 -5.87 -21.56 -21.17
CA GLU A 443 -7.31 -21.89 -21.05
C GLU A 443 -7.51 -23.33 -20.58
N LYS A 444 -6.78 -24.29 -21.17
CA LYS A 444 -6.87 -25.70 -20.79
C LYS A 444 -6.32 -25.95 -19.39
N TRP A 445 -5.26 -25.23 -19.00
CA TRP A 445 -4.71 -25.34 -17.65
C TRP A 445 -5.67 -24.81 -16.60
N LEU A 446 -6.36 -23.70 -16.88
CA LEU A 446 -7.39 -23.16 -16.00
C LEU A 446 -8.59 -24.11 -15.90
N GLU A 447 -9.10 -24.64 -17.01
CA GLU A 447 -10.19 -25.63 -17.02
C GLU A 447 -9.89 -26.88 -16.18
N GLN A 448 -8.63 -27.29 -16.08
CA GLN A 448 -8.20 -28.47 -15.33
C GLN A 448 -7.93 -28.20 -13.86
N ALA A 449 -7.46 -26.99 -13.53
CA ALA A 449 -6.94 -26.68 -12.19
C ALA A 449 -7.85 -25.73 -11.39
N GLN A 450 -8.72 -24.94 -12.01
CA GLN A 450 -9.50 -23.91 -11.34
C GLN A 450 -10.96 -24.29 -11.22
N TYR A 451 -11.50 -24.17 -10.02
CA TYR A 451 -12.89 -24.47 -9.71
C TYR A 451 -13.54 -23.24 -9.11
N MET A 452 -14.66 -22.82 -9.71
CA MET A 452 -15.48 -21.76 -9.16
C MET A 452 -16.36 -22.34 -8.05
N LEU A 453 -16.38 -21.69 -6.88
CA LEU A 453 -17.20 -22.16 -5.76
C LEU A 453 -18.70 -22.20 -6.12
N HIS A 454 -19.18 -21.28 -6.96
CA HIS A 454 -20.59 -21.24 -7.35
C HIS A 454 -21.01 -22.42 -8.24
N ASP A 455 -20.06 -23.06 -8.94
CA ASP A 455 -20.33 -24.23 -9.79
C ASP A 455 -20.36 -25.55 -9.00
N LEU A 456 -19.93 -25.53 -7.73
CA LEU A 456 -19.96 -26.70 -6.87
C LEU A 456 -21.38 -26.98 -6.36
N ASN A 457 -22.00 -28.01 -6.93
CA ASN A 457 -23.39 -28.40 -6.62
C ASN A 457 -23.50 -29.55 -5.61
N VAL A 458 -22.38 -30.17 -5.23
CA VAL A 458 -22.35 -31.32 -4.32
C VAL A 458 -22.11 -30.83 -2.90
N VAL A 459 -23.07 -31.09 -2.02
CA VAL A 459 -22.94 -30.86 -0.58
C VAL A 459 -23.18 -32.20 0.10
N GLU A 460 -22.13 -32.75 0.73
CA GLU A 460 -22.24 -33.98 1.49
C GLU A 460 -22.85 -33.67 2.87
N PRO A 461 -24.01 -34.26 3.22
CA PRO A 461 -24.71 -33.89 4.45
C PRO A 461 -23.91 -34.12 5.73
N GLU A 462 -23.00 -35.09 5.76
CA GLU A 462 -22.16 -35.39 6.93
C GLU A 462 -21.02 -34.38 7.09
N LEU A 463 -20.38 -33.95 6.00
CA LEU A 463 -19.30 -32.96 6.03
C LEU A 463 -19.80 -31.52 6.15
N ALA A 464 -21.03 -31.27 5.70
CA ALA A 464 -21.70 -29.98 5.80
C ALA A 464 -22.41 -29.75 7.15
N GLN A 465 -22.41 -30.74 8.04
CA GLN A 465 -23.06 -30.62 9.34
C GLN A 465 -22.46 -29.49 10.16
N LEU A 466 -23.27 -28.47 10.42
CA LEU A 466 -22.95 -27.40 11.34
C LEU A 466 -23.04 -27.93 12.78
N PRO A 467 -22.21 -27.43 13.71
CA PRO A 467 -22.44 -27.63 15.13
C PRO A 467 -23.89 -27.25 15.47
N ILE A 468 -24.59 -28.11 16.21
CA ILE A 468 -25.96 -27.81 16.65
C ILE A 468 -25.91 -26.59 17.56
N GLU A 469 -26.61 -25.53 17.19
CA GLU A 469 -26.72 -24.33 18.00
C GLU A 469 -27.42 -24.64 19.32
N THR A 470 -26.68 -24.58 20.43
CA THR A 470 -27.20 -24.82 21.78
C THR A 470 -27.71 -23.55 22.46
N THR A 471 -27.46 -22.39 21.86
CA THR A 471 -27.76 -21.05 22.39
C THR A 471 -28.76 -20.31 21.51
N SER A 472 -29.38 -19.25 22.02
CA SER A 472 -30.25 -18.40 21.19
C SER A 472 -29.43 -17.46 20.29
N MET A 473 -30.04 -16.98 19.21
CA MET A 473 -29.44 -15.93 18.35
C MET A 473 -29.06 -14.69 19.17
N LEU A 474 -29.88 -14.31 20.17
CA LEU A 474 -29.61 -13.15 21.02
C LEU A 474 -28.36 -13.37 21.88
N ASP A 475 -28.18 -14.56 22.45
CA ASP A 475 -26.99 -14.88 23.26
C ASP A 475 -25.72 -14.79 22.40
N ARG A 476 -25.77 -15.32 21.16
CA ARG A 476 -24.66 -15.21 20.21
C ARG A 476 -24.36 -13.76 19.86
N GLN A 477 -25.37 -12.98 19.48
CA GLN A 477 -25.23 -11.55 19.20
C GLN A 477 -24.57 -10.81 20.37
N GLN A 478 -24.97 -11.11 21.62
CA GLN A 478 -24.38 -10.49 22.81
C GLN A 478 -22.94 -10.93 23.06
N ALA A 479 -22.63 -12.22 22.90
CA ALA A 479 -21.27 -12.75 23.07
C ALA A 479 -20.29 -12.11 22.07
N PHE A 480 -20.75 -11.86 20.84
CA PHE A 480 -19.99 -11.18 19.78
C PHE A 480 -20.11 -9.63 19.82
N GLY A 481 -20.77 -9.08 20.84
CA GLY A 481 -20.83 -7.64 21.09
C GLY A 481 -21.69 -6.83 20.13
N TYR A 482 -22.73 -7.43 19.53
CA TYR A 482 -23.69 -6.70 18.69
C TYR A 482 -24.50 -5.72 19.54
N THR A 483 -24.76 -4.55 18.96
CA THR A 483 -25.59 -3.51 19.60
C THR A 483 -26.84 -3.21 18.78
N GLN A 484 -27.80 -2.51 19.41
CA GLN A 484 -28.97 -1.98 18.70
C GLN A 484 -28.57 -0.94 17.62
N GLU A 485 -27.47 -0.22 17.81
CA GLU A 485 -26.94 0.69 16.78
C GLU A 485 -26.40 -0.09 15.59
N ASP A 486 -25.68 -1.19 15.78
CA ASP A 486 -25.14 -2.01 14.69
C ASP A 486 -26.28 -2.50 13.78
N ILE A 487 -27.37 -2.98 14.39
CA ILE A 487 -28.57 -3.42 13.66
C ILE A 487 -29.21 -2.26 12.91
N SER A 488 -29.58 -1.19 13.60
CA SER A 488 -30.39 -0.10 13.02
C SER A 488 -29.62 0.81 12.06
N ARG A 489 -28.31 0.95 12.25
CA ARG A 489 -27.46 1.84 11.43
C ARG A 489 -26.76 1.11 10.29
N PHE A 490 -26.44 -0.17 10.43
CA PHE A 490 -25.71 -0.93 9.40
C PHE A 490 -26.55 -2.05 8.79
N LEU A 491 -26.93 -3.06 9.58
CA LEU A 491 -27.56 -4.26 9.01
C LEU A 491 -28.92 -3.97 8.37
N GLU A 492 -29.76 -3.15 8.99
CA GLU A 492 -31.07 -2.77 8.43
C GLU A 492 -30.93 -2.03 7.08
N PRO A 493 -30.13 -0.94 6.94
CA PRO A 493 -29.94 -0.30 5.64
C PRO A 493 -29.26 -1.19 4.59
N MET A 494 -28.29 -2.02 4.99
CA MET A 494 -27.61 -2.94 4.07
C MET A 494 -28.57 -4.02 3.54
N ALA A 495 -29.47 -4.54 4.40
CA ALA A 495 -30.52 -5.48 4.00
C ALA A 495 -31.45 -4.88 2.93
N GLU A 496 -31.88 -3.63 3.15
CA GLU A 496 -32.89 -2.97 2.31
C GLU A 496 -32.31 -2.43 0.99
N LYS A 497 -31.12 -1.82 1.02
CA LYS A 497 -30.57 -1.03 -0.11
C LYS A 497 -29.34 -1.64 -0.77
N GLY A 498 -28.65 -2.55 -0.10
CA GLY A 498 -27.38 -3.11 -0.58
C GLY A 498 -26.27 -2.07 -0.75
N ASP A 499 -26.26 -1.05 0.11
CA ASP A 499 -25.25 0.01 0.15
C ASP A 499 -24.71 0.17 1.59
N ASP A 500 -23.42 0.52 1.69
CA ASP A 500 -22.78 0.89 2.95
C ASP A 500 -23.38 2.22 3.47
N PRO A 501 -24.00 2.25 4.65
CA PRO A 501 -24.72 3.43 5.15
C PRO A 501 -23.83 4.65 5.37
N VAL A 502 -24.40 5.84 5.18
CA VAL A 502 -23.69 7.13 5.31
C VAL A 502 -24.11 7.86 6.60
N GLY A 503 -23.11 8.39 7.32
CA GLY A 503 -23.28 9.21 8.52
C GLY A 503 -22.90 10.69 8.33
N SER A 504 -22.94 11.46 9.41
CA SER A 504 -22.49 12.87 9.42
C SER A 504 -21.94 13.27 10.80
N MET A 505 -21.29 14.43 10.88
CA MET A 505 -20.48 14.88 12.02
C MET A 505 -19.19 14.07 12.21
N GLY A 506 -18.33 14.50 13.13
CA GLY A 506 -17.08 13.80 13.45
C GLY A 506 -17.23 12.83 14.61
N THR A 507 -16.28 11.90 14.76
CA THR A 507 -16.20 11.01 15.92
C THR A 507 -15.73 11.79 17.14
N ASP A 508 -16.54 11.80 18.18
CA ASP A 508 -16.25 12.48 19.45
C ASP A 508 -16.31 11.53 20.67
N THR A 509 -16.31 10.22 20.41
CA THR A 509 -16.15 9.15 21.38
C THR A 509 -14.66 8.94 21.72
N PRO A 510 -14.33 8.29 22.86
CA PRO A 510 -12.95 7.89 23.14
C PRO A 510 -12.38 6.96 22.06
N ILE A 511 -11.06 7.00 21.88
CA ILE A 511 -10.34 5.93 21.18
C ILE A 511 -10.47 4.62 21.98
N ALA A 512 -10.37 3.46 21.31
CA ALA A 512 -10.73 2.17 21.90
C ALA A 512 -10.07 1.91 23.27
N VAL A 513 -8.76 2.12 23.38
CA VAL A 513 -7.98 1.94 24.62
C VAL A 513 -8.39 2.84 25.78
N LEU A 514 -9.07 3.97 25.51
CA LEU A 514 -9.57 4.89 26.53
C LEU A 514 -11.07 4.69 26.85
N SER A 515 -11.76 3.81 26.11
CA SER A 515 -13.15 3.49 26.40
C SER A 515 -13.28 2.70 27.69
N ASN A 516 -14.34 2.97 28.44
CA ASN A 516 -14.72 2.16 29.61
C ASN A 516 -15.58 0.95 29.22
N ARG A 517 -15.86 0.75 27.93
CA ARG A 517 -16.61 -0.38 27.38
C ARG A 517 -15.67 -1.41 26.77
N SER A 518 -16.12 -2.67 26.75
CA SER A 518 -15.41 -3.70 25.98
C SER A 518 -15.54 -3.40 24.48
N ARG A 519 -14.43 -3.02 23.84
CA ARG A 519 -14.35 -2.73 22.41
C ARG A 519 -13.99 -3.98 21.63
N LEU A 520 -14.29 -4.02 20.34
CA LEU A 520 -13.82 -5.10 19.49
C LEU A 520 -12.38 -4.83 19.09
N LEU A 521 -11.60 -5.88 18.85
CA LEU A 521 -10.21 -5.73 18.45
C LEU A 521 -10.05 -4.91 17.16
N TYR A 522 -11.04 -4.96 16.26
CA TYR A 522 -11.09 -4.14 15.05
C TYR A 522 -11.01 -2.63 15.30
N ASP A 523 -11.51 -2.13 16.44
CA ASP A 523 -11.56 -0.70 16.76
C ASP A 523 -10.18 -0.09 17.01
N TYR A 524 -9.20 -0.93 17.36
CA TYR A 524 -7.82 -0.54 17.58
C TYR A 524 -7.05 -0.31 16.28
N PHE A 525 -7.55 -0.82 15.14
CA PHE A 525 -6.93 -0.66 13.83
C PHE A 525 -7.58 0.48 13.06
N LYS A 526 -6.78 1.42 12.56
CA LYS A 526 -7.21 2.55 11.73
C LYS A 526 -6.77 2.32 10.30
N GLN A 527 -7.68 2.50 9.34
CA GLN A 527 -7.40 2.34 7.92
C GLN A 527 -6.33 3.34 7.47
N ASN A 528 -5.30 2.86 6.79
CA ASN A 528 -4.34 3.75 6.15
C ASN A 528 -4.96 4.30 4.86
N PHE A 529 -4.52 5.48 4.45
CA PHE A 529 -4.99 6.13 3.23
C PHE A 529 -3.84 6.88 2.57
N ALA A 530 -3.95 7.02 1.26
CA ALA A 530 -2.98 7.73 0.43
C ALA A 530 -3.17 9.24 0.57
N GLN A 531 -2.06 9.97 0.68
CA GLN A 531 -2.07 11.43 0.67
C GLN A 531 -0.79 11.96 0.03
N VAL A 532 -0.96 12.73 -1.05
CA VAL A 532 0.12 13.39 -1.83
C VAL A 532 1.03 12.41 -2.58
N THR A 533 1.62 11.42 -1.92
CA THR A 533 2.61 10.48 -2.49
C THR A 533 2.00 9.66 -3.64
N ASN A 534 0.81 9.12 -3.41
CA ASN A 534 -0.04 8.48 -4.40
C ASN A 534 -1.51 8.96 -4.30
N PRO A 535 -2.31 8.84 -5.38
CA PRO A 535 -3.72 9.15 -5.37
C PRO A 535 -4.57 7.94 -4.92
N PRO A 536 -5.71 8.16 -4.23
CA PRO A 536 -6.77 7.17 -4.14
C PRO A 536 -7.43 6.92 -5.50
N ILE A 537 -8.23 5.86 -5.61
CA ILE A 537 -9.01 5.48 -6.82
C ILE A 537 -10.49 5.84 -6.61
N ASP A 538 -11.26 6.08 -7.68
CA ASP A 538 -12.72 6.20 -7.58
C ASP A 538 -13.40 4.82 -7.63
N PRO A 539 -13.84 4.24 -6.49
CA PRO A 539 -14.37 2.87 -6.45
C PRO A 539 -15.74 2.72 -7.13
N ILE A 540 -16.33 3.81 -7.62
CA ILE A 540 -17.63 3.84 -8.29
C ILE A 540 -17.43 4.03 -9.80
N ARG A 541 -16.65 5.05 -10.20
CA ARG A 541 -16.46 5.40 -11.62
C ARG A 541 -15.39 4.57 -12.30
N GLU A 542 -14.43 4.09 -11.53
CA GLU A 542 -13.29 3.29 -11.99
C GLU A 542 -13.40 1.84 -11.48
N GLU A 543 -14.61 1.37 -11.16
CA GLU A 543 -14.84 0.01 -10.64
C GLU A 543 -14.26 -1.09 -11.55
N LEU A 544 -14.21 -0.85 -12.86
CA LEU A 544 -13.69 -1.78 -13.87
C LEU A 544 -12.21 -2.16 -13.69
N VAL A 545 -11.41 -1.33 -13.02
CA VAL A 545 -10.00 -1.66 -12.73
C VAL A 545 -9.83 -2.42 -11.41
N MET A 546 -10.90 -2.50 -10.61
CA MET A 546 -10.90 -3.11 -9.29
C MET A 546 -11.46 -4.53 -9.30
N SER A 547 -10.91 -5.41 -8.45
CA SER A 547 -11.37 -6.79 -8.32
C SER A 547 -11.45 -7.24 -6.86
N LEU A 548 -12.53 -7.94 -6.52
CA LEU A 548 -12.72 -8.64 -5.25
C LEU A 548 -12.46 -10.14 -5.36
N VAL A 549 -12.06 -10.64 -6.54
CA VAL A 549 -11.75 -12.05 -6.76
C VAL A 549 -10.70 -12.49 -5.75
N SER A 550 -10.95 -13.63 -5.12
CA SER A 550 -10.05 -14.25 -4.16
C SER A 550 -9.85 -15.71 -4.53
N MET A 551 -8.63 -16.20 -4.31
CA MET A 551 -8.24 -17.57 -4.59
C MET A 551 -7.93 -18.24 -3.25
N ILE A 552 -8.66 -19.30 -2.95
CA ILE A 552 -8.56 -20.09 -1.72
C ILE A 552 -7.75 -21.35 -2.04
N GLY A 553 -6.71 -21.58 -1.23
CA GLY A 553 -5.94 -22.82 -1.26
C GLY A 553 -4.45 -22.63 -1.58
N PRO A 554 -3.77 -23.71 -1.99
CA PRO A 554 -2.32 -23.69 -2.19
C PRO A 554 -1.96 -22.84 -3.41
N ARG A 555 -0.85 -22.11 -3.29
CA ARG A 555 -0.31 -21.29 -4.37
C ARG A 555 0.77 -22.07 -5.12
N PRO A 556 0.79 -22.05 -6.47
CA PRO A 556 1.79 -22.81 -7.23
C PRO A 556 3.19 -22.23 -7.08
N ASN A 557 4.19 -23.02 -7.51
CA ASN A 557 5.58 -22.58 -7.54
C ASN A 557 5.76 -21.42 -8.54
N LEU A 558 6.25 -20.28 -8.04
CA LEU A 558 6.42 -19.06 -8.82
C LEU A 558 7.39 -19.23 -10.00
N LEU A 559 8.37 -20.14 -9.93
CA LEU A 559 9.41 -20.31 -10.95
C LEU A 559 9.29 -21.65 -11.71
N GLY A 560 8.15 -22.35 -11.59
CA GLY A 560 7.97 -23.69 -12.15
C GLY A 560 7.63 -23.74 -13.64
N HIS A 561 7.21 -22.64 -14.27
CA HIS A 561 6.74 -22.53 -15.68
C HIS A 561 5.60 -23.47 -16.12
N GLU A 562 5.20 -24.43 -15.30
CA GLU A 562 4.09 -25.35 -15.55
C GLU A 562 2.85 -25.04 -14.71
N ALA A 563 1.69 -25.54 -15.13
CA ALA A 563 0.44 -25.39 -14.39
C ALA A 563 0.46 -25.99 -12.97
N GLY A 564 1.36 -26.96 -12.75
CA GLY A 564 1.37 -27.83 -11.58
C GLY A 564 0.13 -28.75 -11.54
N SER A 565 0.08 -29.64 -10.56
CA SER A 565 -1.08 -30.51 -10.26
C SER A 565 -2.06 -29.89 -9.26
N HIS A 566 -1.76 -28.69 -8.76
CA HIS A 566 -2.48 -28.07 -7.65
C HIS A 566 -3.76 -27.40 -8.15
N LYS A 567 -4.90 -27.87 -7.64
CA LYS A 567 -6.20 -27.27 -7.92
C LYS A 567 -6.38 -26.00 -7.06
N ARG A 568 -7.13 -25.03 -7.58
CA ARG A 568 -7.43 -23.74 -6.95
C ARG A 568 -8.94 -23.51 -6.86
N LEU A 569 -9.41 -23.06 -5.70
CA LEU A 569 -10.81 -22.73 -5.49
C LEU A 569 -10.97 -21.22 -5.58
N GLU A 570 -11.67 -20.74 -6.60
CA GLU A 570 -11.92 -19.32 -6.80
C GLU A 570 -13.28 -18.91 -6.24
N VAL A 571 -13.30 -17.71 -5.64
CA VAL A 571 -14.51 -17.01 -5.26
C VAL A 571 -14.54 -15.63 -5.92
N GLU A 572 -15.70 -15.26 -6.45
CA GLU A 572 -15.89 -13.97 -7.13
C GLU A 572 -15.70 -12.77 -6.19
N GLN A 573 -15.94 -13.00 -4.90
CA GLN A 573 -15.81 -12.03 -3.83
C GLN A 573 -15.62 -12.76 -2.48
N PRO A 574 -15.01 -12.11 -1.47
CA PRO A 574 -14.54 -12.80 -0.28
C PRO A 574 -15.65 -13.14 0.74
N ILE A 575 -16.88 -12.65 0.60
CA ILE A 575 -17.94 -12.84 1.61
C ILE A 575 -18.78 -14.09 1.29
N LEU A 576 -18.62 -15.14 2.07
CA LEU A 576 -19.28 -16.43 1.83
C LEU A 576 -20.60 -16.53 2.56
N THR A 577 -21.61 -17.13 1.92
CA THR A 577 -22.84 -17.55 2.59
C THR A 577 -22.63 -18.84 3.40
N ASN A 578 -23.61 -19.20 4.24
CA ASN A 578 -23.57 -20.47 4.96
C ASN A 578 -23.59 -21.67 4.00
N GLU A 579 -24.25 -21.54 2.85
CA GLU A 579 -24.25 -22.55 1.79
C GLU A 579 -22.86 -22.69 1.15
N ASP A 580 -22.17 -21.58 0.93
CA ASP A 580 -20.82 -21.58 0.36
C ASP A 580 -19.82 -22.27 1.29
N ILE A 581 -19.91 -22.03 2.61
CA ILE A 581 -19.08 -22.77 3.57
C ILE A 581 -19.40 -24.26 3.58
N ALA A 582 -20.68 -24.64 3.47
CA ALA A 582 -21.07 -26.04 3.37
C ALA A 582 -20.45 -26.70 2.12
N LYS A 583 -20.45 -26.01 0.98
CA LYS A 583 -19.75 -26.45 -0.25
C LYS A 583 -18.25 -26.60 -0.03
N ILE A 584 -17.61 -25.65 0.65
CA ILE A 584 -16.18 -25.73 0.98
C ILE A 584 -15.89 -26.95 1.86
N ARG A 585 -16.69 -27.23 2.90
CA ARG A 585 -16.46 -28.43 3.74
C ARG A 585 -16.61 -29.74 2.95
N SER A 586 -17.53 -29.78 1.99
CA SER A 586 -17.79 -30.95 1.14
C SER A 586 -16.90 -31.04 -0.12
N VAL A 587 -15.99 -30.09 -0.31
CA VAL A 587 -15.18 -29.98 -1.54
C VAL A 587 -14.33 -31.23 -1.80
N GLU A 588 -13.91 -31.92 -0.74
CA GLU A 588 -13.08 -33.13 -0.82
C GLU A 588 -13.77 -34.25 -1.60
N ALA A 589 -15.06 -34.44 -1.31
CA ALA A 589 -15.88 -35.41 -2.02
C ALA A 589 -16.28 -34.96 -3.43
N ALA A 590 -16.47 -33.65 -3.61
CA ALA A 590 -16.85 -33.09 -4.91
C ALA A 590 -15.70 -33.15 -5.94
N LEU A 591 -14.44 -33.09 -5.49
CA LEU A 591 -13.27 -32.88 -6.35
C LEU A 591 -12.16 -33.94 -6.22
N ASP A 592 -12.54 -35.18 -5.87
CA ASP A 592 -11.69 -36.38 -5.81
C ASP A 592 -10.44 -36.19 -4.93
N GLY A 593 -10.63 -35.63 -3.72
CA GLY A 593 -9.56 -35.47 -2.72
C GLY A 593 -8.58 -34.32 -2.97
N ALA A 594 -8.76 -33.54 -4.05
CA ALA A 594 -7.82 -32.48 -4.41
C ALA A 594 -7.85 -31.25 -3.49
N PHE A 595 -8.98 -31.01 -2.84
CA PHE A 595 -9.09 -30.05 -1.75
C PHE A 595 -9.46 -30.79 -0.49
N ARG A 596 -8.71 -30.55 0.58
CA ARG A 596 -8.94 -31.18 1.88
C ARG A 596 -9.06 -30.10 2.92
N THR A 597 -10.18 -30.12 3.63
CA THR A 597 -10.51 -29.08 4.59
C THR A 597 -10.31 -29.56 6.01
N GLU A 598 -9.98 -28.62 6.90
CA GLU A 598 -9.97 -28.83 8.35
C GLU A 598 -10.63 -27.63 9.02
N THR A 599 -11.54 -27.90 9.96
CA THR A 599 -12.16 -26.83 10.76
C THR A 599 -11.42 -26.71 12.09
N ILE A 600 -10.78 -25.58 12.32
CA ILE A 600 -10.08 -25.26 13.55
C ILE A 600 -11.06 -24.47 14.44
N ASP A 601 -11.39 -25.06 15.59
CA ASP A 601 -12.16 -24.38 16.64
C ASP A 601 -11.34 -23.24 17.26
N ILE A 602 -11.80 -22.00 17.08
CA ILE A 602 -11.18 -20.79 17.64
C ILE A 602 -11.91 -20.33 18.90
N THR A 603 -12.25 -21.26 19.80
CA THR A 603 -12.81 -20.97 21.12
C THR A 603 -11.93 -21.53 22.25
N TRP A 604 -12.07 -21.00 23.47
CA TRP A 604 -11.36 -21.51 24.65
C TRP A 604 -12.26 -21.68 25.87
N ASP A 605 -11.82 -22.47 26.85
CA ASP A 605 -12.60 -22.79 28.04
C ASP A 605 -12.83 -21.56 28.93
N ALA A 606 -14.10 -21.22 29.14
CA ALA A 606 -14.53 -20.10 29.97
C ALA A 606 -14.06 -20.21 31.42
N ALA A 607 -13.86 -21.43 31.95
CA ALA A 607 -13.39 -21.65 33.32
C ALA A 607 -11.97 -21.13 33.55
N THR A 608 -11.16 -21.03 32.49
CA THR A 608 -9.78 -20.50 32.56
C THR A 608 -9.71 -18.97 32.55
N GLY A 609 -10.82 -18.30 32.24
CA GLY A 609 -10.90 -16.84 32.16
C GLY A 609 -9.92 -16.25 31.14
N ALA A 610 -9.43 -15.03 31.42
CA ALA A 610 -8.54 -14.30 30.53
C ALA A 610 -7.18 -14.99 30.35
N ALA A 611 -6.68 -15.67 31.38
CA ALA A 611 -5.39 -16.37 31.35
C ALA A 611 -5.35 -17.54 30.34
N GLY A 612 -6.50 -18.08 29.94
CA GLY A 612 -6.59 -19.18 28.98
C GLY A 612 -6.29 -18.79 27.52
N LEU A 613 -6.39 -17.50 27.17
CA LEU A 613 -6.31 -17.07 25.77
C LEU A 613 -4.95 -17.37 25.14
N GLU A 614 -3.84 -17.16 25.87
CA GLU A 614 -2.51 -17.38 25.30
C GLU A 614 -2.29 -18.85 24.92
N GLU A 615 -2.71 -19.77 25.79
CA GLU A 615 -2.56 -21.20 25.53
C GLU A 615 -3.48 -21.64 24.39
N ALA A 616 -4.72 -21.13 24.34
CA ALA A 616 -5.64 -21.40 23.24
C ALA A 616 -5.06 -20.97 21.89
N ILE A 617 -4.42 -19.78 21.81
CA ILE A 617 -3.74 -19.32 20.59
C ILE A 617 -2.60 -20.28 20.18
N LYS A 618 -1.80 -20.77 21.14
CA LYS A 618 -0.76 -21.77 20.84
C LYS A 618 -1.38 -23.06 20.31
N THR A 619 -2.47 -23.54 20.93
CA THR A 619 -3.17 -24.74 20.50
C THR A 619 -3.66 -24.61 19.05
N ILE A 620 -4.36 -23.54 18.70
CA ILE A 620 -4.86 -23.37 17.31
C ILE A 620 -3.73 -23.23 16.29
N CYS A 621 -2.58 -22.63 16.67
CA CYS A 621 -1.40 -22.55 15.79
C CYS A 621 -0.76 -23.92 15.56
N LEU A 622 -0.71 -24.76 16.59
CA LEU A 622 -0.24 -26.15 16.49
C LEU A 622 -1.20 -26.98 15.64
N SER A 623 -2.51 -26.91 15.90
CA SER A 623 -3.52 -27.61 15.11
C SER A 623 -3.49 -27.18 13.63
N ALA A 624 -3.30 -25.89 13.35
CA ALA A 624 -3.11 -25.41 11.99
C ALA A 624 -1.87 -26.02 11.33
N THR A 625 -0.76 -26.10 12.06
CA THR A 625 0.48 -26.72 11.55
C THR A 625 0.27 -28.21 11.26
N GLU A 626 -0.33 -28.95 12.20
CA GLU A 626 -0.63 -30.37 12.05
C GLU A 626 -1.57 -30.64 10.87
N ALA A 627 -2.61 -29.82 10.71
CA ALA A 627 -3.55 -29.92 9.59
C ALA A 627 -2.84 -29.72 8.24
N VAL A 628 -2.01 -28.67 8.11
CA VAL A 628 -1.28 -28.43 6.85
C VAL A 628 -0.27 -29.54 6.56
N LEU A 629 0.43 -30.05 7.59
CA LEU A 629 1.33 -31.19 7.42
C LEU A 629 0.59 -32.50 7.08
N ALA A 630 -0.69 -32.61 7.45
CA ALA A 630 -1.60 -33.67 7.01
C ALA A 630 -2.22 -33.40 5.62
N ASP A 631 -1.69 -32.39 4.90
CA ASP A 631 -2.08 -31.95 3.56
C ASP A 631 -3.55 -31.47 3.49
N LYS A 632 -4.00 -30.80 4.56
CA LYS A 632 -5.22 -30.00 4.58
C LYS A 632 -4.93 -28.61 4.00
N ASN A 633 -5.39 -28.41 2.78
CA ASN A 633 -5.05 -27.25 1.95
C ASN A 633 -6.09 -26.11 2.01
N ILE A 634 -7.15 -26.26 2.82
CA ILE A 634 -8.02 -25.16 3.25
C ILE A 634 -8.28 -25.30 4.76
N LEU A 635 -7.95 -24.27 5.53
CA LEU A 635 -8.28 -24.19 6.95
C LEU A 635 -9.48 -23.26 7.16
N ILE A 636 -10.51 -23.77 7.83
CA ILE A 636 -11.68 -23.00 8.26
C ILE A 636 -11.50 -22.65 9.73
N LEU A 637 -11.29 -21.38 10.05
CA LEU A 637 -11.22 -20.89 11.43
C LEU A 637 -12.65 -20.58 11.88
N SER A 638 -13.19 -21.33 12.84
CA SER A 638 -14.61 -21.25 13.21
C SER A 638 -14.83 -20.97 14.70
N ASP A 639 -15.61 -19.93 15.00
CA ASP A 639 -16.08 -19.61 16.36
C ASP A 639 -17.49 -20.16 16.67
N ARG A 640 -18.04 -21.03 15.81
CA ARG A 640 -19.40 -21.61 15.99
C ARG A 640 -19.56 -22.45 17.25
N ALA A 641 -18.49 -22.98 17.82
CA ALA A 641 -18.52 -23.76 19.06
C ALA A 641 -18.79 -22.89 20.32
N GLN A 642 -18.94 -21.58 20.16
CA GLN A 642 -19.26 -20.62 21.20
C GLN A 642 -20.51 -21.03 22.02
N CYS A 643 -20.35 -21.14 23.33
CA CYS A 643 -21.42 -21.49 24.27
C CYS A 643 -21.14 -20.91 25.68
N PRO A 644 -21.98 -21.16 26.70
CA PRO A 644 -21.70 -20.67 28.06
C PRO A 644 -20.36 -21.17 28.65
N GLU A 645 -19.83 -22.29 28.19
CA GLU A 645 -18.57 -22.89 28.66
C GLU A 645 -17.37 -22.55 27.76
N ARG A 646 -17.60 -21.92 26.60
CA ARG A 646 -16.54 -21.62 25.62
C ARG A 646 -16.61 -20.15 25.23
N ILE A 647 -15.48 -19.45 25.22
CA ILE A 647 -15.35 -18.04 24.84
C ILE A 647 -14.74 -17.98 23.44
N PRO A 648 -15.18 -17.10 22.52
CA PRO A 648 -14.65 -17.07 21.18
C PRO A 648 -13.39 -16.22 21.15
N ILE A 649 -12.28 -16.77 20.65
CA ILE A 649 -11.06 -16.00 20.37
C ILE A 649 -11.46 -14.89 19.39
N PRO A 650 -11.11 -13.61 19.65
CA PRO A 650 -11.36 -12.55 18.68
C PRO A 650 -10.89 -12.99 17.29
N ALA A 651 -11.79 -13.04 16.31
CA ALA A 651 -11.53 -13.75 15.05
C ALA A 651 -10.32 -13.17 14.31
N LEU A 652 -10.12 -11.85 14.45
CA LEU A 652 -8.93 -11.16 13.97
C LEU A 652 -7.63 -11.68 14.60
N LEU A 653 -7.60 -11.87 15.92
CA LEU A 653 -6.41 -12.37 16.62
C LEU A 653 -6.08 -13.80 16.22
N ALA A 654 -7.09 -14.67 16.12
CA ALA A 654 -6.91 -16.04 15.64
C ALA A 654 -6.37 -16.07 14.20
N THR A 655 -6.97 -15.29 13.30
CA THR A 655 -6.57 -15.18 11.90
C THR A 655 -5.11 -14.73 11.77
N ALA A 656 -4.76 -13.61 12.43
CA ALA A 656 -3.41 -13.05 12.35
C ALA A 656 -2.36 -13.98 12.99
N ALA A 657 -2.67 -14.57 14.15
CA ALA A 657 -1.78 -15.50 14.83
C ALA A 657 -1.44 -16.71 13.96
N ILE A 658 -2.46 -17.34 13.36
CA ILE A 658 -2.28 -18.50 12.47
C ILE A 658 -1.56 -18.09 11.18
N HIS A 659 -1.97 -16.98 10.54
CA HIS A 659 -1.32 -16.47 9.33
C HIS A 659 0.18 -16.27 9.55
N HIS A 660 0.57 -15.50 10.56
CA HIS A 660 1.99 -15.23 10.85
C HIS A 660 2.73 -16.47 11.34
N HIS A 661 2.08 -17.37 12.08
CA HIS A 661 2.68 -18.64 12.49
C HIS A 661 3.04 -19.51 11.28
N LEU A 662 2.09 -19.71 10.35
CA LEU A 662 2.30 -20.49 9.14
C LEU A 662 3.34 -19.85 8.21
N VAL A 663 3.41 -18.52 8.14
CA VAL A 663 4.46 -17.81 7.39
C VAL A 663 5.85 -18.13 7.97
N ARG A 664 6.00 -18.06 9.30
CA ARG A 664 7.27 -18.38 9.98
C ARG A 664 7.69 -19.85 9.81
N GLN A 665 6.72 -20.77 9.77
CA GLN A 665 6.97 -22.19 9.49
C GLN A 665 7.20 -22.48 7.99
N GLY A 666 6.92 -21.52 7.10
CA GLY A 666 6.99 -21.70 5.65
C GLY A 666 5.88 -22.60 5.10
N LEU A 667 4.74 -22.67 5.78
CA LEU A 667 3.57 -23.48 5.43
C LEU A 667 2.42 -22.65 4.84
N ARG A 668 2.45 -21.31 4.95
CA ARG A 668 1.31 -20.46 4.54
C ARG A 668 0.94 -20.56 3.05
N MET A 669 1.90 -20.91 2.17
CA MET A 669 1.65 -21.06 0.73
C MET A 669 0.95 -22.38 0.36
N GLN A 670 0.86 -23.33 1.30
CA GLN A 670 0.28 -24.66 1.07
C GLN A 670 -1.21 -24.73 1.45
N THR A 671 -1.76 -23.68 2.05
CA THR A 671 -3.14 -23.70 2.54
C THR A 671 -3.81 -22.33 2.43
N GLY A 672 -5.12 -22.35 2.17
CA GLY A 672 -5.97 -21.17 2.24
C GLY A 672 -6.60 -20.96 3.62
N LEU A 673 -6.92 -19.71 3.96
CA LEU A 673 -7.56 -19.36 5.24
C LEU A 673 -8.97 -18.80 5.02
N VAL A 674 -9.97 -19.54 5.49
CA VAL A 674 -11.37 -19.14 5.49
C VAL A 674 -11.81 -18.87 6.93
N VAL A 675 -12.43 -17.72 7.19
CA VAL A 675 -12.86 -17.32 8.54
C VAL A 675 -14.37 -17.42 8.65
N GLU A 676 -14.87 -18.34 9.45
CA GLU A 676 -16.28 -18.47 9.81
C GLU A 676 -16.49 -17.84 11.18
N THR A 677 -17.07 -16.63 11.22
CA THR A 677 -17.14 -15.85 12.46
C THR A 677 -18.51 -15.21 12.70
N GLY A 678 -18.95 -15.25 13.95
CA GLY A 678 -20.11 -14.49 14.40
C GLY A 678 -19.80 -13.00 14.63
N GLU A 679 -18.53 -12.61 14.74
CA GLU A 679 -18.11 -11.27 15.14
C GLU A 679 -18.19 -10.21 14.01
N ALA A 680 -17.88 -10.60 12.77
CA ALA A 680 -17.79 -9.71 11.62
C ALA A 680 -19.16 -9.25 11.10
N ARG A 681 -19.34 -7.93 10.96
CA ARG A 681 -20.63 -7.31 10.57
C ARG A 681 -20.51 -5.92 9.95
N GLU A 682 -19.40 -5.21 10.21
CA GLU A 682 -19.10 -3.92 9.60
C GLU A 682 -18.01 -4.07 8.53
N VAL A 683 -18.00 -3.18 7.53
CA VAL A 683 -16.99 -3.15 6.45
C VAL A 683 -15.57 -3.19 7.01
N GLN A 684 -15.30 -2.46 8.09
CA GLN A 684 -14.01 -2.45 8.77
C GLN A 684 -13.58 -3.85 9.22
N HIS A 685 -14.50 -4.66 9.76
CA HIS A 685 -14.17 -6.00 10.29
C HIS A 685 -13.64 -6.89 9.16
N PHE A 686 -14.31 -6.90 8.02
CA PHE A 686 -13.90 -7.65 6.83
C PHE A 686 -12.56 -7.17 6.28
N CYS A 687 -12.35 -5.86 6.21
CA CYS A 687 -11.10 -5.28 5.71
C CYS A 687 -9.90 -5.62 6.61
N VAL A 688 -10.09 -5.63 7.93
CA VAL A 688 -9.00 -5.97 8.85
C VAL A 688 -8.71 -7.47 8.79
N LEU A 689 -9.73 -8.35 8.77
CA LEU A 689 -9.54 -9.80 8.58
C LEU A 689 -8.76 -10.11 7.29
N ALA A 690 -9.16 -9.48 6.18
CA ALA A 690 -8.45 -9.59 4.90
C ALA A 690 -6.99 -9.13 5.02
N GLY A 691 -6.76 -7.96 5.64
CA GLY A 691 -5.42 -7.39 5.83
C GLY A 691 -4.45 -8.30 6.58
N TYR A 692 -4.97 -9.23 7.41
CA TYR A 692 -4.18 -10.21 8.17
C TYR A 692 -4.31 -11.65 7.67
N GLY A 693 -4.78 -11.85 6.43
CA GLY A 693 -4.58 -13.09 5.68
C GLY A 693 -5.82 -13.96 5.45
N ALA A 694 -7.02 -13.47 5.77
CA ALA A 694 -8.28 -14.15 5.42
C ALA A 694 -8.56 -14.04 3.91
N GLU A 695 -8.63 -15.17 3.21
CA GLU A 695 -8.95 -15.22 1.78
C GLU A 695 -10.45 -15.16 1.54
N ALA A 696 -11.24 -15.68 2.47
CA ALA A 696 -12.70 -15.59 2.45
C ALA A 696 -13.28 -15.59 3.88
N ILE A 697 -14.46 -15.01 4.05
CA ILE A 697 -15.08 -14.73 5.35
C ILE A 697 -16.58 -15.04 5.30
N ASN A 698 -17.07 -15.88 6.21
CA ASN A 698 -18.49 -16.14 6.42
C ASN A 698 -18.99 -15.48 7.72
N PRO A 699 -19.74 -14.37 7.63
CA PRO A 699 -20.32 -13.68 8.79
C PRO A 699 -21.67 -14.29 9.19
N TYR A 700 -21.67 -15.50 9.74
CA TYR A 700 -22.91 -16.28 9.90
C TYR A 700 -23.97 -15.65 10.82
N VAL A 701 -23.57 -15.04 11.95
CA VAL A 701 -24.51 -14.36 12.85
C VAL A 701 -25.10 -13.11 12.20
N ALA A 702 -24.35 -12.43 11.32
CA ALA A 702 -24.89 -11.31 10.56
C ALA A 702 -26.01 -11.77 9.62
N PHE A 703 -25.84 -12.91 8.92
CA PHE A 703 -26.90 -13.49 8.08
C PHE A 703 -28.13 -13.93 8.89
N GLU A 704 -27.95 -14.58 10.04
CA GLU A 704 -29.06 -14.91 10.95
C GLU A 704 -29.83 -13.64 11.39
N THR A 705 -29.08 -12.58 11.71
CA THR A 705 -29.64 -11.29 12.11
C THR A 705 -30.41 -10.63 10.96
N LEU A 706 -29.90 -10.71 9.73
CA LEU A 706 -30.55 -10.18 8.54
C LEU A 706 -31.87 -10.90 8.23
N GLU A 707 -31.91 -12.22 8.38
CA GLU A 707 -33.15 -12.99 8.25
C GLU A 707 -34.16 -12.59 9.34
N ASN A 708 -33.72 -12.41 10.57
CA ASN A 708 -34.57 -11.90 11.65
C ASN A 708 -35.13 -10.50 11.32
N ILE A 709 -34.31 -9.59 10.81
CA ILE A 709 -34.72 -8.24 10.37
C ILE A 709 -35.78 -8.36 9.27
N ARG A 710 -35.53 -9.19 8.25
CA ARG A 710 -36.44 -9.40 7.11
C ARG A 710 -37.83 -9.81 7.57
N VAL A 711 -37.90 -10.80 8.47
CA VAL A 711 -39.17 -11.29 9.04
C VAL A 711 -39.81 -10.24 9.93
N ARG A 712 -39.05 -9.62 10.85
CA ARG A 712 -39.57 -8.65 11.82
C ARG A 712 -40.10 -7.36 11.18
N LYS A 713 -39.47 -6.90 10.09
CA LYS A 713 -39.86 -5.69 9.36
C LYS A 713 -40.77 -5.95 8.16
N GLU A 714 -41.08 -7.21 7.87
CA GLU A 714 -41.90 -7.60 6.71
C GLU A 714 -41.32 -7.03 5.39
N LEU A 715 -40.01 -7.12 5.21
CA LEU A 715 -39.37 -6.61 4.00
C LEU A 715 -39.89 -7.37 2.76
N PRO A 716 -40.23 -6.69 1.65
CA PRO A 716 -40.74 -7.30 0.43
C PRO A 716 -39.63 -7.93 -0.42
N LEU A 717 -38.68 -8.61 0.23
CA LEU A 717 -37.49 -9.22 -0.35
C LEU A 717 -37.42 -10.69 0.10
N SER A 718 -36.91 -11.57 -0.76
CA SER A 718 -36.62 -12.94 -0.34
C SER A 718 -35.41 -12.98 0.61
N ALA A 719 -35.22 -14.09 1.35
CA ALA A 719 -34.02 -14.27 2.17
C ALA A 719 -32.74 -14.12 1.31
N LYS A 720 -32.75 -14.68 0.09
CA LYS A 720 -31.62 -14.59 -0.84
C LYS A 720 -31.36 -13.16 -1.33
N ASP A 721 -32.40 -12.38 -1.58
CA ASP A 721 -32.24 -10.97 -1.97
C ASP A 721 -31.59 -10.14 -0.84
N VAL A 722 -31.98 -10.40 0.40
CA VAL A 722 -31.40 -9.74 1.58
C VAL A 722 -29.93 -10.13 1.77
N GLU A 723 -29.59 -11.41 1.62
CA GLU A 723 -28.20 -11.88 1.63
C GLU A 723 -27.37 -11.20 0.54
N ASN A 724 -27.87 -11.20 -0.71
CA ASN A 724 -27.20 -10.59 -1.85
C ASN A 724 -27.01 -9.08 -1.67
N ASN A 725 -28.01 -8.39 -1.11
CA ASN A 725 -27.91 -6.97 -0.78
C ASN A 725 -26.79 -6.72 0.24
N TYR A 726 -26.74 -7.51 1.31
CA TYR A 726 -25.69 -7.37 2.32
C TYR A 726 -24.29 -7.65 1.74
N ILE A 727 -24.12 -8.73 0.98
CA ILE A 727 -22.87 -9.06 0.28
C ILE A 727 -22.45 -7.91 -0.64
N LYS A 728 -23.39 -7.36 -1.42
CA LYS A 728 -23.15 -6.22 -2.30
C LYS A 728 -22.72 -4.98 -1.52
N ALA A 729 -23.36 -4.68 -0.38
CA ALA A 729 -23.02 -3.54 0.46
C ALA A 729 -21.60 -3.66 1.02
N VAL A 730 -21.26 -4.84 1.55
CA VAL A 730 -19.91 -5.14 2.06
C VAL A 730 -18.88 -5.08 0.94
N GLY A 731 -19.16 -5.66 -0.23
CA GLY A 731 -18.27 -5.62 -1.40
C GLY A 731 -17.98 -4.18 -1.87
N LYS A 732 -19.00 -3.32 -1.96
CA LYS A 732 -18.81 -1.89 -2.23
C LYS A 732 -17.97 -1.21 -1.14
N GLY A 733 -18.22 -1.56 0.12
CA GLY A 733 -17.45 -1.07 1.26
C GLY A 733 -15.97 -1.46 1.19
N ILE A 734 -15.66 -2.71 0.86
CA ILE A 734 -14.28 -3.21 0.71
C ILE A 734 -13.57 -2.48 -0.42
N ARG A 735 -14.19 -2.34 -1.61
CA ARG A 735 -13.62 -1.54 -2.71
C ARG A 735 -13.35 -0.11 -2.26
N LYS A 736 -14.28 0.50 -1.53
CA LYS A 736 -14.09 1.85 -0.97
C LYS A 736 -12.87 1.92 -0.07
N VAL A 737 -12.69 0.99 0.87
CA VAL A 737 -11.52 0.99 1.77
C VAL A 737 -10.21 0.77 1.01
N MET A 738 -10.14 -0.21 0.10
CA MET A 738 -8.97 -0.45 -0.73
C MET A 738 -8.58 0.80 -1.56
N SER A 739 -9.60 1.46 -2.14
CA SER A 739 -9.41 2.64 -2.98
C SER A 739 -8.80 3.83 -2.23
N LYS A 740 -8.94 3.91 -0.89
CA LYS A 740 -8.34 4.97 -0.08
C LYS A 740 -6.83 4.99 -0.17
N MET A 741 -6.21 3.83 -0.33
CA MET A 741 -4.77 3.67 -0.54
C MET A 741 -4.42 3.58 -2.04
N GLY A 742 -5.42 3.61 -2.93
CA GLY A 742 -5.23 3.40 -4.36
C GLY A 742 -4.98 1.93 -4.75
N ILE A 743 -5.41 0.97 -3.92
CA ILE A 743 -5.25 -0.46 -4.18
C ILE A 743 -6.46 -0.97 -4.99
N SER A 744 -6.20 -1.71 -6.07
CA SER A 744 -7.22 -2.15 -7.00
C SER A 744 -7.72 -3.58 -6.74
N THR A 745 -6.89 -4.48 -6.19
CA THR A 745 -7.22 -5.92 -6.10
C THR A 745 -7.24 -6.43 -4.66
N TYR A 746 -8.22 -7.29 -4.34
CA TYR A 746 -8.30 -7.93 -3.03
C TYR A 746 -7.09 -8.82 -2.75
N GLN A 747 -6.54 -9.47 -3.79
CA GLN A 747 -5.34 -10.29 -3.71
C GLN A 747 -4.12 -9.53 -3.17
N SER A 748 -3.88 -8.31 -3.66
CA SER A 748 -2.77 -7.47 -3.17
C SER A 748 -3.07 -6.81 -1.82
N TYR A 749 -4.34 -6.68 -1.45
CA TYR A 749 -4.77 -6.17 -0.14
C TYR A 749 -4.68 -7.24 0.96
N CYS A 750 -4.96 -8.50 0.62
CA CYS A 750 -4.93 -9.64 1.53
C CYS A 750 -3.50 -9.89 2.06
N GLY A 751 -3.33 -9.85 3.39
CA GLY A 751 -2.02 -9.97 4.04
C GLY A 751 -1.12 -8.72 3.95
N ALA A 752 -1.61 -7.62 3.36
CA ALA A 752 -0.83 -6.38 3.21
C ALA A 752 -0.88 -5.45 4.44
N GLN A 753 -1.74 -5.75 5.42
CA GLN A 753 -1.84 -5.08 6.72
C GLN A 753 -2.05 -3.56 6.66
N ILE A 754 -2.84 -3.02 5.70
CA ILE A 754 -3.03 -1.57 5.41
C ILE A 754 -3.76 -0.80 6.54
N PHE A 755 -3.19 -0.85 7.74
CA PHE A 755 -3.70 -0.33 8.98
C PHE A 755 -2.55 0.08 9.91
N ASP A 756 -2.85 1.05 10.76
CA ASP A 756 -2.06 1.39 11.94
C ASP A 756 -2.85 1.03 13.20
N ALA A 757 -2.15 0.51 14.20
CA ALA A 757 -2.71 0.22 15.50
C ALA A 757 -2.62 1.45 16.41
N VAL A 758 -3.69 1.74 17.15
CA VAL A 758 -3.75 2.81 18.13
C VAL A 758 -4.26 2.24 19.45
N GLY A 759 -3.38 2.23 20.46
CA GLY A 759 -3.67 1.74 21.80
C GLY A 759 -3.36 0.26 22.02
N LEU A 760 -2.50 -0.34 21.19
CA LEU A 760 -2.00 -1.71 21.36
C LEU A 760 -0.50 -1.70 21.68
N ALA A 761 -0.07 -2.54 22.62
CA ALA A 761 1.32 -2.66 23.02
C ALA A 761 2.22 -3.21 21.90
N SER A 762 3.46 -2.73 21.82
CA SER A 762 4.42 -3.14 20.80
C SER A 762 4.71 -4.65 20.83
N ASP A 763 4.92 -5.24 22.01
CA ASP A 763 5.17 -6.68 22.15
C ASP A 763 4.00 -7.55 21.63
N PHE A 764 2.77 -7.06 21.80
CA PHE A 764 1.57 -7.73 21.29
C PHE A 764 1.51 -7.66 19.76
N ILE A 765 1.80 -6.48 19.18
CA ILE A 765 1.89 -6.30 17.73
C ILE A 765 3.01 -7.14 17.13
N GLU A 766 4.21 -7.14 17.73
CA GLU A 766 5.35 -7.90 17.23
C GLU A 766 5.04 -9.41 17.16
N LYS A 767 4.33 -9.95 18.16
CA LYS A 767 4.00 -11.37 18.24
C LYS A 767 2.88 -11.79 17.28
N TYR A 768 1.78 -11.02 17.20
CA TYR A 768 0.55 -11.45 16.54
C TYR A 768 0.20 -10.68 15.26
N PHE A 769 0.69 -9.45 15.09
CA PHE A 769 0.39 -8.56 13.97
C PHE A 769 1.68 -7.98 13.36
N THR A 770 2.73 -8.82 13.29
CA THR A 770 4.11 -8.42 12.97
C THR A 770 4.16 -7.54 11.72
N GLY A 771 4.75 -6.35 11.84
CA GLY A 771 4.87 -5.38 10.74
C GLY A 771 3.83 -4.25 10.74
N THR A 772 2.86 -4.28 11.64
CA THR A 772 1.90 -3.19 11.87
C THR A 772 2.55 -2.06 12.68
N ALA A 773 2.27 -0.80 12.35
CA ALA A 773 2.75 0.34 13.14
C ALA A 773 1.87 0.53 14.39
N THR A 774 2.50 0.83 15.53
CA THR A 774 1.81 1.32 16.73
C THR A 774 2.65 2.45 17.34
N THR A 775 2.04 3.64 17.48
CA THR A 775 2.72 4.83 18.02
C THR A 775 2.26 5.16 19.43
N ILE A 776 1.00 4.83 19.72
CA ILE A 776 0.40 5.00 21.03
C ILE A 776 0.15 3.60 21.56
N GLU A 777 0.99 3.16 22.49
CA GLU A 777 0.87 1.85 23.12
C GLU A 777 -0.29 1.80 24.12
N GLY A 778 -0.65 0.59 24.53
CA GLY A 778 -1.78 0.36 25.43
C GLY A 778 -2.01 -1.11 25.73
N ALA A 779 -3.18 -1.61 25.35
CA ALA A 779 -3.63 -2.96 25.64
C ALA A 779 -2.69 -4.04 25.05
N GLY A 780 -2.39 -5.06 25.84
CA GLY A 780 -1.72 -6.28 25.41
C GLY A 780 -2.69 -7.47 25.37
N LEU A 781 -2.15 -8.67 25.37
CA LEU A 781 -2.96 -9.90 25.28
C LEU A 781 -3.95 -10.05 26.45
N GLN A 782 -3.53 -9.67 27.66
CA GLN A 782 -4.33 -9.80 28.87
C GLN A 782 -5.58 -8.92 28.82
N GLU A 783 -5.43 -7.64 28.46
CA GLU A 783 -6.54 -6.69 28.37
C GLU A 783 -7.56 -7.12 27.30
N ILE A 784 -7.07 -7.57 26.13
CA ILE A 784 -7.93 -8.10 25.06
C ILE A 784 -8.68 -9.36 25.50
N ALA A 785 -8.03 -10.25 26.26
CA ALA A 785 -8.69 -11.41 26.85
C ALA A 785 -9.76 -11.01 27.86
N GLU A 786 -9.48 -10.04 28.74
CA GLU A 786 -10.43 -9.51 29.71
C GLU A 786 -11.67 -8.90 29.03
N GLU A 787 -11.48 -8.17 27.93
CA GLU A 787 -12.58 -7.59 27.15
C GLU A 787 -13.51 -8.67 26.58
N ALA A 788 -12.96 -9.76 26.06
CA ALA A 788 -13.72 -10.90 25.54
C ALA A 788 -14.47 -11.64 26.67
N VAL A 789 -13.80 -11.90 27.79
CA VAL A 789 -14.41 -12.53 28.97
C VAL A 789 -15.58 -11.69 29.51
N ARG A 790 -15.43 -10.36 29.57
CA ARG A 790 -16.51 -9.47 30.03
C ARG A 790 -17.73 -9.51 29.12
N ARG A 791 -17.54 -9.55 27.79
CA ARG A 791 -18.67 -9.67 26.84
C ARG A 791 -19.37 -11.01 27.00
N HIS A 792 -18.60 -12.08 27.08
CA HIS A 792 -19.12 -13.43 27.26
C HIS A 792 -19.93 -13.54 28.57
N ALA A 793 -19.38 -13.06 29.68
CA ALA A 793 -20.07 -13.03 30.97
C ALA A 793 -21.35 -12.17 30.95
N ALA A 794 -21.38 -11.10 30.15
CA ALA A 794 -22.58 -10.27 29.98
C ALA A 794 -23.67 -11.00 29.17
N ALA A 795 -23.28 -11.80 28.17
CA ALA A 795 -24.19 -12.55 27.31
C ALA A 795 -24.86 -13.73 28.03
N TYR A 796 -24.11 -14.43 28.89
CA TYR A 796 -24.61 -15.60 29.63
C TYR A 796 -24.91 -15.32 31.11
N GLY A 797 -24.86 -14.04 31.51
CA GLY A 797 -25.16 -13.61 32.88
C GLY A 797 -26.63 -13.31 33.11
N ASP A 798 -27.02 -13.16 34.38
CA ASP A 798 -28.41 -12.91 34.79
C ASP A 798 -28.81 -11.42 34.73
N SER A 799 -28.20 -10.61 33.87
CA SER A 799 -28.53 -9.18 33.74
C SER A 799 -29.98 -9.01 33.26
N PRO A 800 -30.89 -8.44 34.07
CA PRO A 800 -32.29 -8.28 33.67
C PRO A 800 -32.47 -7.40 32.43
N ILE A 801 -31.51 -6.51 32.18
CA ILE A 801 -31.50 -5.59 31.04
C ILE A 801 -31.27 -6.36 29.74
N TYR A 802 -30.30 -7.28 29.72
CA TYR A 802 -29.85 -7.94 28.48
C TYR A 802 -30.63 -9.21 28.18
N LYS A 803 -31.43 -9.71 29.13
CA LYS A 803 -32.23 -10.93 28.96
C LYS A 803 -33.06 -10.99 27.66
N ASN A 804 -33.56 -9.85 27.16
CA ASN A 804 -34.42 -9.79 25.98
C ASN A 804 -34.01 -8.71 24.96
N MET A 805 -32.84 -8.08 25.10
CA MET A 805 -32.39 -7.03 24.18
C MET A 805 -30.87 -6.89 24.16
N LEU A 806 -30.34 -6.43 23.02
CA LEU A 806 -28.94 -6.03 22.89
C LEU A 806 -28.65 -4.74 23.68
N ASP A 807 -27.37 -4.51 23.96
CA ASP A 807 -26.91 -3.20 24.45
C ASP A 807 -27.27 -2.09 23.46
N VAL A 808 -27.52 -0.89 23.97
CA VAL A 808 -27.95 0.24 23.15
C VAL A 808 -26.87 0.76 22.21
N GLY A 809 -25.60 0.41 22.44
CA GLY A 809 -24.46 0.95 21.70
C GLY A 809 -24.20 2.40 22.11
N GLY A 810 -24.16 3.31 21.15
CA GLY A 810 -23.93 4.74 21.40
C GLY A 810 -22.57 5.20 20.90
N ILE A 811 -22.05 4.59 19.84
CA ILE A 811 -20.83 5.03 19.15
C ILE A 811 -21.15 6.07 18.08
N TYR A 812 -22.29 5.88 17.41
CA TYR A 812 -22.68 6.72 16.28
C TYR A 812 -23.63 7.85 16.69
N GLY A 813 -24.20 7.77 17.89
CA GLY A 813 -24.93 8.87 18.49
C GLY A 813 -25.08 8.73 20.00
N LEU A 814 -25.03 9.87 20.68
CA LEU A 814 -25.16 9.94 22.13
C LEU A 814 -26.40 9.19 22.64
N ARG A 815 -26.20 8.28 23.58
CA ARG A 815 -27.22 7.55 24.33
C ARG A 815 -26.93 7.65 25.82
N LEU A 816 -27.99 7.72 26.64
CA LEU A 816 -27.85 7.81 28.11
C LEU A 816 -27.11 6.61 28.73
N ARG A 817 -27.33 5.41 28.19
CA ARG A 817 -26.64 4.18 28.58
C ARG A 817 -25.61 3.77 27.53
N GLY A 818 -25.08 4.70 26.75
CA GLY A 818 -24.16 4.41 25.64
C GLY A 818 -22.72 4.74 25.93
N GLU A 819 -21.91 4.86 24.88
CA GLU A 819 -20.55 5.36 25.00
C GLU A 819 -20.53 6.83 25.43
N GLU A 820 -19.43 7.23 26.05
CA GLU A 820 -19.20 8.63 26.40
C GLU A 820 -18.86 9.47 25.16
N HIS A 821 -19.41 10.68 25.09
CA HIS A 821 -19.14 11.65 24.02
C HIS A 821 -18.57 12.96 24.57
N ALA A 822 -17.66 13.57 23.82
CA ALA A 822 -17.15 14.90 24.13
C ALA A 822 -18.26 15.96 24.01
N TRP A 823 -19.14 15.84 23.01
CA TRP A 823 -20.30 16.71 22.86
C TRP A 823 -21.53 16.09 23.51
N THR A 824 -22.13 16.83 24.45
CA THR A 824 -23.33 16.40 25.18
C THR A 824 -24.41 17.46 25.06
N SER A 825 -25.68 17.07 25.20
CA SER A 825 -26.80 18.03 25.18
C SER A 825 -26.63 19.14 26.21
N LEU A 826 -26.02 18.82 27.37
CA LEU A 826 -25.77 19.77 28.44
C LEU A 826 -24.68 20.79 28.06
N ASN A 827 -23.51 20.34 27.61
CA ASN A 827 -22.41 21.26 27.30
C ASN A 827 -22.71 22.12 26.06
N ILE A 828 -23.41 21.57 25.06
CA ILE A 828 -23.93 22.34 23.91
C ILE A 828 -24.92 23.41 24.40
N GLY A 829 -25.86 23.05 25.28
CA GLY A 829 -26.81 23.99 25.86
C GLY A 829 -26.13 25.14 26.61
N ASN A 830 -25.13 24.82 27.44
CA ASN A 830 -24.34 25.83 28.16
C ASN A 830 -23.60 26.79 27.22
N LEU A 831 -22.96 26.27 26.16
CA LEU A 831 -22.30 27.11 25.15
C LEU A 831 -23.29 28.03 24.44
N GLN A 832 -24.46 27.51 24.03
CA GLN A 832 -25.49 28.30 23.36
C GLN A 832 -26.04 29.42 24.26
N HIS A 833 -26.30 29.14 25.53
CA HIS A 833 -26.74 30.16 26.49
C HIS A 833 -25.66 31.21 26.76
N ALA A 834 -24.40 30.80 26.84
CA ALA A 834 -23.27 31.71 27.03
C ALA A 834 -23.18 32.73 25.89
N VAL A 835 -23.18 32.28 24.63
CA VAL A 835 -22.99 33.16 23.47
C VAL A 835 -24.24 33.98 23.12
N ARG A 836 -25.45 33.46 23.35
CA ARG A 836 -26.70 34.20 23.08
C ARG A 836 -27.05 35.22 24.16
N GLY A 837 -26.76 34.90 25.42
CA GLY A 837 -27.06 35.75 26.57
C GLY A 837 -25.90 36.62 27.03
N ASN A 838 -24.70 36.45 26.45
CA ASN A 838 -23.45 37.03 26.93
C ASN A 838 -23.22 36.75 28.43
N ILE A 839 -23.31 35.47 28.82
CA ILE A 839 -23.26 35.00 30.21
C ILE A 839 -21.93 34.27 30.47
N PRO A 840 -20.91 34.93 31.06
CA PRO A 840 -19.59 34.33 31.29
C PRO A 840 -19.65 33.06 32.14
N GLU A 841 -20.55 32.99 33.12
CA GLU A 841 -20.72 31.85 34.01
C GLU A 841 -21.07 30.58 33.22
N LYS A 842 -21.96 30.70 32.22
CA LYS A 842 -22.32 29.58 31.34
C LYS A 842 -21.17 29.14 30.45
N TYR A 843 -20.31 30.07 30.01
CA TYR A 843 -19.08 29.72 29.31
C TYR A 843 -18.10 28.98 30.23
N ARG A 844 -17.97 29.40 31.50
CA ARG A 844 -17.12 28.70 32.48
C ARG A 844 -17.62 27.27 32.74
N GLU A 845 -18.95 27.09 32.89
CA GLU A 845 -19.56 25.76 33.01
C GLU A 845 -19.28 24.88 31.77
N PHE A 846 -19.45 25.43 30.56
CA PHE A 846 -19.11 24.76 29.32
C PHE A 846 -17.62 24.37 29.27
N ALA A 847 -16.72 25.35 29.47
CA ALA A 847 -15.29 25.15 29.39
C ALA A 847 -14.81 24.14 30.43
N GLN A 848 -15.31 24.20 31.67
CA GLN A 848 -15.02 23.21 32.69
C GLN A 848 -15.47 21.81 32.27
N SER A 849 -16.68 21.65 31.71
CA SER A 849 -17.17 20.34 31.26
C SER A 849 -16.33 19.72 30.12
N ILE A 850 -15.70 20.55 29.30
CA ILE A 850 -14.79 20.13 28.23
C ILE A 850 -13.35 19.94 28.74
N ASN A 851 -12.90 20.75 29.71
CA ASN A 851 -11.53 20.71 30.23
C ASN A 851 -11.32 19.62 31.29
N ASP A 852 -12.37 19.24 32.04
CA ASP A 852 -12.35 18.10 32.97
C ASP A 852 -12.30 16.74 32.23
N GLN A 853 -11.87 16.73 30.96
CA GLN A 853 -11.63 15.54 30.14
C GLN A 853 -10.60 14.58 30.74
N SER A 854 -9.66 15.05 31.58
CA SER A 854 -8.73 14.19 32.31
C SER A 854 -9.42 13.25 33.31
N LYS A 855 -10.66 13.55 33.72
CA LYS A 855 -11.48 12.66 34.57
C LYS A 855 -12.34 11.68 33.76
N ARG A 856 -12.65 12.01 32.49
CA ARG A 856 -13.51 11.22 31.59
C ARG A 856 -12.72 10.40 30.57
N MET A 857 -11.41 10.63 30.44
CA MET A 857 -10.47 9.94 29.55
C MET A 857 -10.96 9.88 28.08
N LEU A 858 -11.42 11.00 27.50
CA LEU A 858 -12.01 10.99 26.16
C LEU A 858 -11.01 11.17 25.01
N THR A 859 -9.88 11.82 25.27
CA THR A 859 -8.92 12.20 24.23
C THR A 859 -7.50 12.05 24.74
N ILE A 860 -6.53 11.88 23.83
CA ILE A 860 -5.10 11.76 24.17
C ILE A 860 -4.61 12.97 24.97
N ARG A 861 -5.00 14.19 24.58
CA ARG A 861 -4.65 15.42 25.32
C ARG A 861 -5.22 15.45 26.75
N GLY A 862 -6.25 14.65 27.05
CA GLY A 862 -6.78 14.49 28.40
C GLY A 862 -5.82 13.75 29.35
N LEU A 863 -4.85 13.02 28.79
CA LEU A 863 -3.79 12.34 29.54
C LEU A 863 -2.63 13.28 29.93
N MET A 864 -2.66 14.54 29.48
CA MET A 864 -1.58 15.51 29.66
C MET A 864 -1.98 16.59 30.66
N GLU A 865 -1.03 17.02 31.49
CA GLU A 865 -1.18 18.17 32.39
C GLU A 865 -0.09 19.22 32.14
N PHE A 866 -0.44 20.49 32.33
CA PHE A 866 0.52 21.59 32.25
C PHE A 866 1.29 21.73 33.56
N ARG A 867 2.63 21.66 33.48
CA ARG A 867 3.49 22.10 34.58
C ARG A 867 3.45 23.61 34.69
N LYS A 868 2.80 24.11 35.72
CA LYS A 868 2.66 25.55 35.96
C LYS A 868 3.95 26.15 36.51
N ALA A 869 4.20 27.43 36.22
CA ALA A 869 5.27 28.19 36.84
C ALA A 869 4.96 28.45 38.32
N ASP A 870 5.99 28.57 39.16
CA ASP A 870 5.84 28.80 40.60
C ASP A 870 5.12 30.12 40.92
N LYS A 871 5.29 31.13 40.04
CA LYS A 871 4.59 32.40 40.12
C LYS A 871 3.78 32.65 38.84
N PRO A 872 2.45 32.83 38.93
CA PRO A 872 1.64 33.19 37.77
C PRO A 872 1.96 34.63 37.32
N LEU A 873 1.88 34.86 36.00
CA LEU A 873 1.92 36.20 35.43
C LEU A 873 0.58 36.90 35.62
N ASP A 874 0.59 38.23 35.65
CA ASP A 874 -0.65 39.01 35.58
C ASP A 874 -1.28 38.85 34.19
N VAL A 875 -2.61 38.72 34.11
CA VAL A 875 -3.31 38.56 32.82
C VAL A 875 -3.11 39.77 31.91
N SER A 876 -2.86 40.96 32.47
CA SER A 876 -2.55 42.17 31.71
C SER A 876 -1.22 42.11 30.95
N GLU A 877 -0.32 41.19 31.32
CA GLU A 877 0.94 40.94 30.60
C GLU A 877 0.74 39.95 29.43
N VAL A 878 -0.40 39.27 29.36
CA VAL A 878 -0.74 38.35 28.25
C VAL A 878 -1.21 39.15 27.04
N GLU A 879 -0.86 38.65 25.85
CA GLU A 879 -1.37 39.18 24.58
C GLU A 879 -2.91 39.35 24.63
N PRO A 880 -3.46 40.51 24.23
CA PRO A 880 -4.89 40.76 24.32
C PRO A 880 -5.67 39.82 23.40
N ALA A 881 -6.89 39.45 23.83
CA ALA A 881 -7.74 38.52 23.08
C ALA A 881 -7.99 38.96 21.64
N SER A 882 -8.03 40.26 21.36
CA SER A 882 -8.18 40.84 20.02
C SER A 882 -7.05 40.49 19.05
N GLU A 883 -5.85 40.19 19.55
CA GLU A 883 -4.73 39.73 18.73
C GLU A 883 -4.71 38.20 18.64
N ILE A 884 -5.04 37.50 19.73
CA ILE A 884 -5.12 36.03 19.73
C ILE A 884 -6.16 35.51 18.72
N VAL A 885 -7.34 36.13 18.64
CA VAL A 885 -8.42 35.68 17.73
C VAL A 885 -8.05 35.79 16.25
N LYS A 886 -7.06 36.60 15.88
CA LYS A 886 -6.56 36.69 14.49
C LYS A 886 -5.90 35.39 14.03
N ARG A 887 -5.45 34.55 14.98
CA ARG A 887 -4.90 33.21 14.71
C ARG A 887 -5.99 32.17 14.46
N PHE A 888 -7.26 32.47 14.75
CA PHE A 888 -8.35 31.52 14.60
C PHE A 888 -8.86 31.51 13.16
N ALA A 889 -9.15 30.30 12.68
CA ALA A 889 -9.86 30.08 11.44
C ALA A 889 -11.08 29.20 11.68
N THR A 890 -12.22 29.53 11.06
CA THR A 890 -13.36 28.60 11.06
C THR A 890 -13.04 27.41 10.17
N GLY A 891 -13.51 26.22 10.53
CA GLY A 891 -13.36 25.02 9.70
C GLY A 891 -13.92 25.20 8.28
N ALA A 892 -13.35 24.46 7.33
CA ALA A 892 -13.75 24.48 5.92
C ALA A 892 -15.08 23.73 5.70
N MET A 893 -16.20 24.44 5.83
CA MET A 893 -17.55 23.88 5.66
C MET A 893 -18.17 24.40 4.37
N SER A 894 -18.48 23.50 3.43
CA SER A 894 -18.94 23.89 2.10
C SER A 894 -20.33 24.53 2.08
N PHE A 895 -20.50 25.55 1.25
CA PHE A 895 -21.83 26.01 0.86
C PHE A 895 -22.61 24.87 0.19
N GLY A 896 -23.79 24.56 0.74
CA GLY A 896 -24.58 23.38 0.40
C GLY A 896 -24.55 22.31 1.49
N SER A 897 -23.42 22.09 2.16
CA SER A 897 -23.41 21.26 3.38
C SER A 897 -24.02 22.03 4.55
N ILE A 898 -23.68 23.31 4.68
CA ILE A 898 -24.35 24.29 5.54
C ILE A 898 -25.13 25.32 4.70
N SER A 899 -26.08 26.01 5.33
CA SER A 899 -26.89 27.03 4.66
C SER A 899 -26.08 28.28 4.32
N ARG A 900 -26.60 29.12 3.42
CA ARG A 900 -25.98 30.40 3.06
C ARG A 900 -25.83 31.30 4.28
N GLU A 901 -26.85 31.31 5.14
CA GLU A 901 -26.91 32.13 6.35
C GLU A 901 -25.82 31.70 7.33
N ALA A 902 -25.66 30.40 7.57
CA ALA A 902 -24.58 29.89 8.42
C ALA A 902 -23.20 30.24 7.84
N HIS A 903 -23.01 30.01 6.53
CA HIS A 903 -21.74 30.22 5.85
C HIS A 903 -21.30 31.69 5.85
N THR A 904 -22.21 32.60 5.50
CA THR A 904 -21.95 34.05 5.49
C THR A 904 -21.83 34.62 6.90
N THR A 905 -22.58 34.12 7.89
CA THR A 905 -22.44 34.53 9.29
C THR A 905 -21.04 34.25 9.82
N LEU A 906 -20.47 33.08 9.50
CA LEU A 906 -19.10 32.75 9.86
C LEU A 906 -18.10 33.71 9.22
N ALA A 907 -18.24 34.00 7.92
CA ALA A 907 -17.37 34.95 7.24
C ALA A 907 -17.45 36.36 7.84
N LEU A 908 -18.66 36.88 8.04
CA LEU A 908 -18.87 38.19 8.68
C LEU A 908 -18.24 38.25 10.08
N ALA A 909 -18.44 37.21 10.90
CA ALA A 909 -17.90 37.16 12.25
C ALA A 909 -16.36 37.17 12.24
N MET A 910 -15.74 36.31 11.42
CA MET A 910 -14.27 36.21 11.37
C MET A 910 -13.63 37.48 10.80
N ASN A 911 -14.21 38.06 9.75
CA ASN A 911 -13.72 39.31 9.16
C ASN A 911 -13.79 40.48 10.16
N ARG A 912 -14.87 40.56 10.98
CA ARG A 912 -15.00 41.60 12.01
C ARG A 912 -13.95 41.50 13.12
N ILE A 913 -13.56 40.28 13.49
CA ILE A 913 -12.57 40.06 14.57
C ILE A 913 -11.13 39.91 14.04
N GLY A 914 -10.92 40.05 12.72
CA GLY A 914 -9.62 39.91 12.08
C GLY A 914 -9.08 38.48 11.99
N GLY A 915 -9.91 37.47 12.24
CA GLY A 915 -9.59 36.07 11.96
C GLY A 915 -9.96 35.68 10.54
N LYS A 916 -9.94 34.37 10.23
CA LYS A 916 -10.17 33.88 8.86
C LYS A 916 -11.36 32.92 8.77
N SER A 917 -12.17 33.02 7.72
CA SER A 917 -13.14 31.98 7.36
C SER A 917 -12.74 31.26 6.08
N ASN A 918 -13.27 30.06 5.88
CA ASN A 918 -12.94 29.18 4.77
C ASN A 918 -14.19 28.76 4.00
N THR A 919 -14.12 28.81 2.66
CA THR A 919 -15.24 28.47 1.78
C THR A 919 -15.68 27.01 1.84
N GLY A 920 -14.76 26.10 2.17
CA GLY A 920 -14.93 24.68 1.89
C GLY A 920 -15.05 24.37 0.39
N GLU A 921 -15.34 23.12 0.08
CA GLU A 921 -15.36 22.59 -1.30
C GLU A 921 -16.57 23.03 -2.17
N GLY A 922 -17.36 24.00 -1.71
CA GLY A 922 -18.65 24.33 -2.32
C GLY A 922 -18.66 25.54 -3.27
N GLY A 923 -17.52 26.20 -3.44
CA GLY A 923 -17.44 27.51 -4.08
C GLY A 923 -17.94 28.65 -3.19
N GLU A 924 -17.93 29.87 -3.74
CA GLU A 924 -18.43 31.08 -3.08
C GLU A 924 -19.19 31.95 -4.10
N GLU A 925 -20.33 32.51 -3.70
CA GLU A 925 -21.15 33.35 -4.58
C GLU A 925 -20.50 34.73 -4.77
N VAL A 926 -20.48 35.22 -6.02
CA VAL A 926 -19.74 36.44 -6.43
C VAL A 926 -20.22 37.70 -5.70
N ASP A 927 -21.49 37.79 -5.34
CA ASP A 927 -22.03 38.95 -4.62
C ASP A 927 -21.39 39.17 -3.25
N ARG A 928 -20.75 38.13 -2.70
CA ARG A 928 -20.03 38.20 -1.41
C ARG A 928 -18.69 38.91 -1.50
N PHE A 929 -18.12 39.08 -2.69
CA PHE A 929 -16.81 39.71 -2.88
C PHE A 929 -16.86 41.23 -2.69
N THR A 930 -18.05 41.82 -2.80
CA THR A 930 -18.25 43.25 -2.55
C THR A 930 -18.59 43.48 -1.06
N PRO A 931 -17.89 44.39 -0.37
CA PRO A 931 -18.24 44.78 0.99
C PRO A 931 -19.67 45.31 1.09
N LEU A 932 -20.32 45.04 2.21
CA LEU A 932 -21.64 45.57 2.55
C LEU A 932 -21.56 47.09 2.82
N PRO A 933 -22.69 47.82 2.72
CA PRO A 933 -22.70 49.28 2.95
C PRO A 933 -22.21 49.72 4.34
N ASN A 934 -22.26 48.82 5.33
CA ASN A 934 -21.76 49.08 6.69
C ASN A 934 -20.26 48.77 6.87
N GLY A 935 -19.56 48.39 5.80
CA GLY A 935 -18.13 48.04 5.81
C GLY A 935 -17.83 46.58 6.13
N ASP A 936 -18.83 45.76 6.48
CA ASP A 936 -18.63 44.33 6.69
C ASP A 936 -18.36 43.60 5.38
N SER A 937 -17.70 42.44 5.45
CA SER A 937 -17.46 41.60 4.28
C SER A 937 -17.99 40.18 4.50
N MET A 938 -18.73 39.68 3.52
CA MET A 938 -19.19 38.27 3.47
C MET A 938 -18.18 37.36 2.77
N ARG A 939 -17.11 37.91 2.21
CA ARG A 939 -16.04 37.16 1.52
C ARG A 939 -15.29 36.30 2.51
N SER A 940 -15.12 35.02 2.21
CA SER A 940 -14.25 34.15 3.01
C SER A 940 -12.78 34.40 2.66
N ALA A 941 -11.92 34.63 3.66
CA ALA A 941 -10.50 34.90 3.45
C ALA A 941 -9.77 33.70 2.78
N ILE A 942 -10.10 32.48 3.19
CA ILE A 942 -9.49 31.26 2.69
C ILE A 942 -10.39 30.64 1.62
N LYS A 943 -9.82 30.36 0.45
CA LYS A 943 -10.48 29.69 -0.67
C LYS A 943 -9.97 28.27 -0.82
N GLN A 944 -10.85 27.28 -0.69
CA GLN A 944 -10.47 25.88 -0.85
C GLN A 944 -10.50 25.45 -2.34
N VAL A 945 -9.52 24.64 -2.73
CA VAL A 945 -9.44 23.92 -4.01
C VAL A 945 -9.39 22.43 -3.68
N ALA A 946 -10.45 21.70 -4.01
CA ALA A 946 -10.63 20.26 -3.74
C ALA A 946 -10.85 19.49 -5.05
N SER A 947 -10.84 18.15 -5.02
CA SER A 947 -10.91 17.25 -6.20
C SER A 947 -11.97 17.65 -7.24
N GLY A 948 -13.22 17.87 -6.81
CA GLY A 948 -14.32 18.25 -7.71
C GLY A 948 -14.23 19.66 -8.32
N ARG A 949 -13.29 20.50 -7.87
CA ARG A 949 -13.07 21.90 -8.31
C ARG A 949 -14.35 22.75 -8.39
N PHE A 950 -15.35 22.45 -7.57
CA PHE A 950 -16.63 23.15 -7.58
C PHE A 950 -16.47 24.64 -7.26
N GLY A 951 -16.98 25.49 -8.16
CA GLY A 951 -16.94 26.95 -8.01
C GLY A 951 -15.53 27.55 -8.05
N VAL A 952 -14.52 26.79 -8.47
CA VAL A 952 -13.14 27.30 -8.62
C VAL A 952 -13.04 28.01 -9.97
N THR A 953 -13.10 29.34 -9.93
CA THR A 953 -12.95 30.23 -11.08
C THR A 953 -11.77 31.18 -10.89
N THR A 954 -11.34 31.88 -11.95
CA THR A 954 -10.33 32.95 -11.81
C THR A 954 -10.78 34.01 -10.81
N GLU A 955 -12.05 34.45 -10.90
CA GLU A 955 -12.62 35.44 -9.98
C GLU A 955 -12.65 34.95 -8.52
N TYR A 956 -12.95 33.66 -8.30
CA TYR A 956 -12.89 33.04 -6.98
C TYR A 956 -11.47 33.07 -6.38
N LEU A 957 -10.45 32.74 -7.18
CA LEU A 957 -9.05 32.66 -6.73
C LEU A 957 -8.43 34.04 -6.46
N VAL A 958 -8.72 35.06 -7.29
CA VAL A 958 -8.20 36.43 -7.04
C VAL A 958 -8.81 37.08 -5.81
N ASN A 959 -9.93 36.54 -5.30
CA ASN A 959 -10.59 36.97 -4.07
C ASN A 959 -10.19 36.14 -2.84
N ALA A 960 -9.08 35.40 -2.91
CA ALA A 960 -8.48 34.68 -1.80
C ALA A 960 -7.37 35.52 -1.14
N ASP A 961 -7.30 35.47 0.19
CA ASP A 961 -6.07 35.85 0.91
C ASP A 961 -5.16 34.62 1.06
N ASP A 962 -5.75 33.44 1.30
CA ASP A 962 -5.06 32.14 1.30
C ASP A 962 -5.78 31.13 0.39
N ILE A 963 -5.01 30.28 -0.31
CA ILE A 963 -5.54 29.15 -1.08
C ILE A 963 -5.24 27.85 -0.34
N GLN A 964 -6.28 27.11 0.03
CA GLN A 964 -6.14 25.80 0.65
C GLN A 964 -6.34 24.69 -0.37
N ILE A 965 -5.27 23.96 -0.69
CA ILE A 965 -5.37 22.70 -1.45
C ILE A 965 -5.82 21.61 -0.50
N LYS A 966 -7.05 21.13 -0.65
CA LYS A 966 -7.61 20.06 0.19
C LYS A 966 -7.27 18.72 -0.43
N MET A 967 -6.33 18.01 0.19
CA MET A 967 -6.02 16.62 -0.13
C MET A 967 -6.99 15.65 0.55
N SER A 968 -7.34 15.90 1.82
CA SER A 968 -8.11 14.98 2.64
C SER A 968 -8.86 15.70 3.79
N GLN A 969 -9.74 14.99 4.49
CA GLN A 969 -10.38 15.44 5.73
C GLN A 969 -10.51 14.29 6.73
N GLY A 970 -10.33 14.58 8.03
CA GLY A 970 -10.29 13.54 9.08
C GLY A 970 -11.57 12.69 9.22
N ALA A 971 -12.73 13.17 8.77
CA ALA A 971 -13.97 12.40 8.85
C ALA A 971 -14.08 11.28 7.78
N LYS A 972 -13.33 11.39 6.67
CA LYS A 972 -13.36 10.44 5.56
C LYS A 972 -12.08 10.57 4.72
N PRO A 973 -10.93 10.19 5.29
CA PRO A 973 -9.69 10.31 4.57
C PRO A 973 -9.62 9.30 3.41
N GLY A 974 -8.94 9.67 2.33
CA GLY A 974 -8.86 8.88 1.10
C GLY A 974 -10.15 8.86 0.26
N GLU A 975 -11.14 9.72 0.57
CA GLU A 975 -12.42 9.81 -0.14
C GLU A 975 -12.76 11.25 -0.55
N GLY A 976 -13.66 11.38 -1.53
CA GLY A 976 -14.15 12.67 -2.02
C GLY A 976 -15.24 13.32 -1.17
N GLY A 977 -15.44 14.62 -1.38
CA GLY A 977 -16.58 15.39 -0.88
C GLY A 977 -17.92 14.79 -1.32
N GLN A 978 -18.95 14.84 -0.47
CA GLN A 978 -20.27 14.27 -0.77
C GLN A 978 -21.36 15.28 -0.42
N LEU A 979 -22.25 15.56 -1.37
CA LEU A 979 -23.45 16.37 -1.17
C LEU A 979 -24.67 15.63 -1.75
N PRO A 980 -25.65 15.24 -0.92
CA PRO A 980 -26.87 14.59 -1.40
C PRO A 980 -27.63 15.47 -2.39
N GLY A 981 -28.21 14.87 -3.44
CA GLY A 981 -28.90 15.60 -4.51
C GLY A 981 -30.03 16.51 -4.02
N GLN A 982 -30.73 16.10 -2.97
CA GLN A 982 -31.79 16.88 -2.32
C GLN A 982 -31.31 18.23 -1.73
N LYS A 983 -30.00 18.39 -1.50
CA LYS A 983 -29.38 19.64 -1.03
C LYS A 983 -28.79 20.48 -2.18
N VAL A 984 -28.83 19.97 -3.40
CA VAL A 984 -28.31 20.66 -4.60
C VAL A 984 -29.41 21.51 -5.20
N TYR A 985 -29.79 22.55 -4.45
CA TYR A 985 -30.75 23.57 -4.88
C TYR A 985 -30.25 24.35 -6.11
N PRO A 986 -31.13 25.01 -6.90
CA PRO A 986 -30.72 25.74 -8.10
C PRO A 986 -29.60 26.77 -7.89
N TRP A 987 -29.55 27.43 -6.74
CA TRP A 987 -28.46 28.37 -6.41
C TRP A 987 -27.16 27.65 -6.02
N VAL A 988 -27.22 26.54 -5.29
CA VAL A 988 -26.02 25.71 -5.00
C VAL A 988 -25.45 25.15 -6.30
N ALA A 989 -26.32 24.63 -7.17
CA ALA A 989 -25.96 24.15 -8.49
C ALA A 989 -25.30 25.23 -9.34
N ARG A 990 -25.83 26.46 -9.31
CA ARG A 990 -25.24 27.62 -10.00
C ARG A 990 -23.83 27.92 -9.51
N THR A 991 -23.61 27.99 -8.20
CA THR A 991 -22.28 28.25 -7.62
C THR A 991 -21.27 27.16 -7.98
N ARG A 992 -21.74 25.91 -8.08
CA ARG A 992 -20.87 24.75 -8.38
C ARG A 992 -20.75 24.44 -9.88
N HIS A 993 -21.48 25.16 -10.74
CA HIS A 993 -21.63 24.84 -12.16
C HIS A 993 -22.12 23.39 -12.39
N SER A 994 -23.06 22.93 -11.57
CA SER A 994 -23.62 21.57 -11.59
C SER A 994 -25.12 21.55 -11.93
N THR A 995 -25.71 20.36 -12.00
CA THR A 995 -27.14 20.16 -12.26
C THR A 995 -27.95 20.16 -10.96
N PRO A 996 -29.06 20.93 -10.85
CA PRO A 996 -29.94 20.89 -9.69
C PRO A 996 -30.51 19.49 -9.42
N GLY A 997 -30.62 19.09 -8.16
CA GLY A 997 -31.20 17.81 -7.73
C GLY A 997 -30.29 16.58 -7.89
N VAL A 998 -29.14 16.71 -8.57
CA VAL A 998 -28.19 15.60 -8.80
C VAL A 998 -27.18 15.54 -7.65
N GLY A 999 -26.98 14.36 -7.07
CA GLY A 999 -25.99 14.15 -6.01
C GLY A 999 -24.57 14.43 -6.50
N LEU A 1000 -23.77 15.13 -5.69
CA LEU A 1000 -22.39 15.47 -6.01
C LEU A 1000 -21.45 14.65 -5.13
N ILE A 1001 -20.90 13.59 -5.72
CA ILE A 1001 -19.78 12.83 -5.15
C ILE A 1001 -18.54 13.30 -5.89
N SER A 1002 -17.64 14.00 -5.20
CA SER A 1002 -16.37 14.42 -5.80
C SER A 1002 -15.51 13.17 -6.03
N PRO A 1003 -14.66 13.15 -7.06
CA PRO A 1003 -13.61 12.13 -7.16
C PRO A 1003 -12.80 12.07 -5.85
N PRO A 1004 -12.34 10.90 -5.40
CA PRO A 1004 -11.41 10.81 -4.29
C PRO A 1004 -10.08 11.57 -4.53
N PRO A 1005 -9.38 11.39 -5.68
CA PRO A 1005 -8.19 12.19 -6.01
C PRO A 1005 -8.51 13.56 -6.64
#